data_AF-A0A1I1K1P1-F1
#
_entry.id   AF-A0A1I1K1P1-F1
#
_cell.length_a   1.000
_cell.length_b   1.000
_cell.length_c   1.000
_cell.angle_alpha   90.00
_cell.angle_beta   90.00
_cell.angle_gamma   90.00
#
_symmetry.space_group_name_H-M   'P 1'
#
loop_
_entity.id
_entity.type
_entity.pdbx_description
1 polymer ?
#
loop_
_entity_poly.entity_id
_entity_poly.type
_entity_poly.pdbx_seq_one_letter_code
_entity_poly.pdbx_strand_id
1 'polypeptide(L)'
;MSAPTLSPTTATGTAATTRRRPRWRASTLAVVIPSALVLLTLLICALFAEALSPYDPLQQSLMDALQGPSAKHWLGTDDLGRDVLSRMIHGSRIAVIAAAEATGLAVLIGVPIGLFIGYRGGWWDWITMRAVEAIVSIPGIMVAIVIIAILGSGLHKAMFALGILYSTAFLRLARSVVLTEREEVYVKSARVIGASPRRILIRHIFLNIAPPLIVQVTLTVGAVLLAEAGLSFVGIGVQPPQASWGTMLNTAAAYMELNAFLAVPPGLAIVVTVLAVNLLGDVLRDSIGRGVRLPAATPPRPRSAAIARKGTAPLPAREDDALRVDGLEVMVSPKGGDPVPVVTDMSFRIAKGETLGLVGESGSGKTVTGLALMGLIGAGGRITAGQVTLDGTDLLQLPPSGLEKARGTDIAMVFQDPTTSLNPAYTVGSQISEVLRIKQGLSRRAAWDRTVELIDRVGIPRPAERARAYPHELSGGMAQRIAIARALSCGPKLLIADEPTTALDVTVQQEILDLFRDLQDEMGMAMLFVTHDLAVAADICDRIAVMYCGEVVETAPVEQLFRDPRHPYTAGLLSAMPHGASGTPPLPVIPGAVPTPGHWPTGCRFAPRCAHAAPGCALPVDLTPGQTTTNAERLTRCIRATDLTLEAAQ
;
A
#
# COMPACT_ATOMS: atom_id res chain seq x y z
N MET A 1 48.95 -14.84 35.11
CA MET A 1 47.78 -14.19 35.74
C MET A 1 48.09 -12.71 35.81
N SER A 2 47.61 -11.95 34.82
CA SER A 2 47.89 -10.52 34.69
C SER A 2 46.68 -9.88 34.00
N ALA A 3 46.10 -8.87 34.64
CA ALA A 3 44.95 -8.11 34.16
C ALA A 3 45.27 -7.29 32.90
N PRO A 4 44.28 -6.94 32.06
CA PRO A 4 44.43 -5.87 31.10
C PRO A 4 43.81 -4.56 31.64
N THR A 5 44.64 -3.53 31.61
CA THR A 5 44.35 -2.11 31.77
C THR A 5 43.55 -1.58 30.57
N LEU A 6 42.47 -0.84 30.84
CA LEU A 6 41.77 -0.03 29.84
C LEU A 6 42.22 1.43 30.00
N SER A 7 42.84 1.97 28.96
CA SER A 7 43.16 3.39 28.79
C SER A 7 42.01 4.11 28.06
N PRO A 8 41.71 5.39 28.38
CA PRO A 8 40.67 6.15 27.71
C PRO A 8 41.23 6.85 26.46
N THR A 9 40.63 6.60 25.30
CA THR A 9 40.94 7.35 24.07
C THR A 9 39.94 8.48 23.91
N THR A 10 40.47 9.71 23.92
CA THR A 10 39.80 10.96 23.56
C THR A 10 39.37 10.94 22.10
N ALA A 11 38.09 11.19 21.83
CA ALA A 11 37.56 11.43 20.49
C ALA A 11 36.98 12.85 20.42
N THR A 12 37.85 13.81 20.10
CA THR A 12 37.47 15.09 19.51
C THR A 12 37.39 14.90 17.99
N GLY A 13 36.21 15.12 17.42
CA GLY A 13 35.98 14.95 15.98
C GLY A 13 34.68 15.60 15.53
N THR A 14 34.72 16.91 15.33
CA THR A 14 33.69 17.71 14.65
C THR A 14 33.52 17.24 13.21
N ALA A 15 32.46 16.48 12.93
CA ALA A 15 32.08 16.12 11.56
C ALA A 15 31.24 17.23 10.92
N ALA A 16 31.90 18.11 10.16
CA ALA A 16 31.24 19.02 9.24
C ALA A 16 30.60 18.23 8.09
N THR A 17 29.26 18.30 7.99
CA THR A 17 28.46 17.67 6.93
C THR A 17 28.58 18.48 5.63
N THR A 18 29.54 18.11 4.78
CA THR A 18 29.61 18.62 3.40
C THR A 18 28.46 18.04 2.57
N ARG A 19 27.49 18.89 2.20
CA ARG A 19 26.45 18.60 1.19
C ARG A 19 27.12 18.32 -0.16
N ARG A 20 27.46 17.06 -0.45
CA ARG A 20 27.77 16.61 -1.81
C ARG A 20 26.48 16.53 -2.62
N ARG A 21 26.35 17.38 -3.65
CA ARG A 21 25.33 17.24 -4.70
C ARG A 21 25.45 15.86 -5.35
N PRO A 22 24.34 15.16 -5.67
CA PRO A 22 24.40 13.78 -6.12
C PRO A 22 24.99 13.68 -7.53
N ARG A 23 26.11 12.95 -7.67
CA ARG A 23 26.75 12.57 -8.96
C ARG A 23 25.87 11.64 -9.82
N TRP A 24 24.69 11.23 -9.32
CA TRP A 24 23.79 10.25 -9.93
C TRP A 24 23.15 10.74 -11.24
N ARG A 25 22.86 12.04 -11.39
CA ARG A 25 22.21 12.57 -12.61
C ARG A 25 23.09 12.49 -13.86
N ALA A 26 24.41 12.63 -13.73
CA ALA A 26 25.32 12.62 -14.87
C ALA A 26 25.52 11.22 -15.46
N SER A 27 25.57 10.18 -14.62
CA SER A 27 25.73 8.78 -15.07
C SER A 27 24.48 8.22 -15.75
N THR A 28 23.29 8.61 -15.28
CA THR A 28 22.01 8.17 -15.88
C THR A 28 21.83 8.79 -17.26
N LEU A 29 22.13 10.08 -17.44
CA LEU A 29 22.07 10.76 -18.74
C LEU A 29 23.05 10.15 -19.77
N ALA A 30 24.22 9.68 -19.32
CA ALA A 30 25.22 9.06 -20.18
C ALA A 30 24.76 7.73 -20.82
N VAL A 31 23.77 7.05 -20.24
CA VAL A 31 23.21 5.79 -20.77
C VAL A 31 21.90 6.04 -21.52
N VAL A 32 21.08 6.98 -21.04
CA VAL A 32 19.77 7.30 -21.65
C VAL A 32 19.92 7.92 -23.03
N ILE A 33 20.82 8.91 -23.19
CA ILE A 33 20.94 9.64 -24.45
C ILE A 33 21.36 8.72 -25.60
N PRO A 34 22.39 7.87 -25.48
CA PRO A 34 22.75 6.92 -26.54
C PRO A 34 21.63 5.92 -26.84
N SER A 35 20.98 5.37 -25.80
CA SER A 35 19.90 4.40 -25.96
C SER A 35 18.70 5.02 -26.69
N ALA A 36 18.30 6.23 -26.32
CA ALA A 36 17.23 6.96 -26.99
C ALA A 36 17.58 7.29 -28.44
N LEU A 37 18.84 7.67 -28.72
CA LEU A 37 19.30 7.97 -30.07
C LEU A 37 19.30 6.74 -30.98
N VAL A 38 19.71 5.58 -30.47
CA VAL A 38 19.63 4.30 -31.19
C VAL A 38 18.17 3.98 -31.56
N LEU A 39 17.25 4.06 -30.60
CA LEU A 39 15.83 3.75 -30.85
C LEU A 39 15.17 4.78 -31.78
N LEU A 40 15.55 6.06 -31.68
CA LEU A 40 15.10 7.09 -32.59
C LEU A 40 15.61 6.83 -34.01
N THR A 41 16.88 6.45 -34.16
CA THR A 41 17.47 6.09 -35.46
C THR A 41 16.75 4.90 -36.07
N LEU A 42 16.49 3.85 -35.27
CA LEU A 42 15.69 2.70 -35.69
C LEU A 42 14.31 3.13 -36.21
N LEU A 43 13.60 3.98 -35.45
CA LEU A 43 12.28 4.46 -35.82
C LEU A 43 12.31 5.29 -37.12
N ILE A 44 13.32 6.15 -37.30
CA ILE A 44 13.51 6.93 -38.52
C ILE A 44 13.75 5.99 -39.71
N CYS A 45 14.65 5.01 -39.58
CA CYS A 45 14.90 4.02 -40.63
C CYS A 45 13.64 3.22 -40.98
N ALA A 46 12.83 2.86 -39.99
CA ALA A 46 11.60 2.10 -40.20
C ALA A 46 10.53 2.93 -40.94
N LEU A 47 10.32 4.18 -40.53
CA LEU A 47 9.30 5.08 -41.11
C LEU A 47 9.69 5.53 -42.52
N PHE A 48 10.94 5.94 -42.72
CA PHE A 48 11.44 6.52 -43.97
C PHE A 48 12.23 5.52 -44.82
N ALA A 49 11.95 4.22 -44.70
CA ALA A 49 12.74 3.17 -45.35
C ALA A 49 12.89 3.38 -46.87
N GLU A 50 11.81 3.75 -47.55
CA GLU A 50 11.78 4.00 -49.01
C GLU A 50 12.61 5.23 -49.42
N ALA A 51 12.69 6.25 -48.56
CA ALA A 51 13.44 7.46 -48.84
C ALA A 51 14.92 7.35 -48.46
N LEU A 52 15.23 6.50 -47.47
CA LEU A 52 16.57 6.37 -46.89
C LEU A 52 17.39 5.25 -47.55
N SER A 53 16.75 4.29 -48.20
CA SER A 53 17.44 3.19 -48.90
C SER A 53 18.16 3.69 -50.16
N PRO A 54 19.50 3.49 -50.27
CA PRO A 54 20.25 3.89 -51.47
C PRO A 54 19.83 3.15 -52.74
N TYR A 55 19.37 1.91 -52.61
CA TYR A 55 18.93 1.06 -53.72
C TYR A 55 17.58 0.41 -53.38
N ASP A 56 16.87 -0.10 -54.40
CA ASP A 56 15.71 -0.96 -54.17
C ASP A 56 16.18 -2.24 -53.45
N PRO A 57 15.63 -2.58 -52.28
CA PRO A 57 16.04 -3.75 -51.50
C PRO A 57 15.84 -5.09 -52.22
N LEU A 58 15.05 -5.13 -53.30
CA LEU A 58 14.78 -6.31 -54.10
C LEU A 58 15.59 -6.35 -55.41
N GLN A 59 16.33 -5.29 -55.75
CA GLN A 59 17.12 -5.23 -56.97
C GLN A 59 18.31 -6.20 -56.91
N GLN A 60 18.35 -7.15 -57.85
CA GLN A 60 19.37 -8.21 -57.92
C GLN A 60 20.45 -7.90 -58.95
N SER A 61 21.70 -8.24 -58.63
CA SER A 61 22.86 -8.11 -59.52
C SER A 61 23.80 -9.28 -59.28
N LEU A 62 23.67 -10.37 -60.06
CA LEU A 62 24.50 -11.57 -59.87
C LEU A 62 26.00 -11.31 -60.07
N MET A 63 26.36 -10.28 -60.83
CA MET A 63 27.76 -9.83 -60.99
C MET A 63 28.33 -9.22 -59.71
N ASP A 64 27.44 -8.67 -58.87
CA ASP A 64 27.79 -8.09 -57.58
C ASP A 64 27.48 -9.06 -56.42
N ALA A 65 27.30 -10.36 -56.65
CA ALA A 65 26.97 -11.30 -55.57
C ALA A 65 28.11 -11.47 -54.55
N LEU A 66 27.75 -11.55 -53.27
CA LEU A 66 28.65 -11.81 -52.12
C LEU A 66 29.82 -10.82 -51.99
N GLN A 67 29.71 -9.59 -52.48
CA GLN A 67 30.76 -8.58 -52.33
C GLN A 67 30.84 -8.06 -50.89
N GLY A 68 32.06 -7.84 -50.41
CA GLY A 68 32.31 -7.12 -49.17
C GLY A 68 31.99 -5.62 -49.26
N PRO A 69 32.19 -4.87 -48.16
CA PRO A 69 32.01 -3.42 -48.13
C PRO A 69 32.77 -2.71 -49.26
N SER A 70 32.06 -1.88 -50.02
CA SER A 70 32.63 -1.09 -51.11
C SER A 70 32.01 0.32 -51.15
N ALA A 71 32.61 1.22 -51.94
CA ALA A 71 32.06 2.57 -52.12
C ALA A 71 30.66 2.55 -52.77
N LYS A 72 30.38 1.53 -53.60
CA LYS A 72 29.07 1.33 -54.23
C LYS A 72 28.07 0.70 -53.26
N HIS A 73 28.51 -0.26 -52.46
CA HIS A 73 27.68 -0.98 -51.48
C HIS A 73 28.33 -0.92 -50.09
N TRP A 74 27.91 0.05 -49.27
CA TRP A 74 28.61 0.39 -48.00
C TRP A 74 28.71 -0.76 -47.02
N LEU A 75 27.72 -1.65 -47.01
CA LEU A 75 27.71 -2.87 -46.17
C LEU A 75 27.88 -4.15 -47.00
N GLY A 76 28.27 -4.02 -48.27
CA GLY A 76 28.37 -5.13 -49.22
C GLY A 76 27.01 -5.59 -49.78
N THR A 77 27.03 -6.75 -50.41
CA THR A 77 25.89 -7.33 -51.13
C THR A 77 25.68 -8.79 -50.76
N ASP A 78 24.43 -9.26 -50.81
CA ASP A 78 24.09 -10.64 -50.48
C ASP A 78 24.32 -11.64 -51.63
N ASP A 79 23.84 -12.87 -51.45
CA ASP A 79 23.92 -13.99 -52.39
C ASP A 79 23.31 -13.71 -53.76
N LEU A 80 22.35 -12.78 -53.84
CA LEU A 80 21.72 -12.34 -55.10
C LEU A 80 22.23 -10.97 -55.56
N GLY A 81 23.28 -10.44 -54.91
CA GLY A 81 23.83 -9.13 -55.19
C GLY A 81 22.96 -7.96 -54.75
N ARG A 82 22.01 -8.17 -53.83
CA ARG A 82 21.18 -7.09 -53.28
C ARG A 82 21.97 -6.32 -52.23
N ASP A 83 21.76 -5.00 -52.16
CA ASP A 83 22.46 -4.12 -51.22
C ASP A 83 22.07 -4.39 -49.75
N VAL A 84 23.04 -4.76 -48.92
CA VAL A 84 22.81 -5.14 -47.51
C VAL A 84 22.28 -3.97 -46.68
N LEU A 85 22.73 -2.74 -46.94
CA LEU A 85 22.27 -1.55 -46.21
C LEU A 85 20.79 -1.23 -46.48
N SER A 86 20.38 -1.28 -47.74
CA SER A 86 18.99 -1.08 -48.16
C SER A 86 18.07 -2.14 -47.55
N ARG A 87 18.54 -3.41 -47.50
CA ARG A 87 17.83 -4.50 -46.81
C ARG A 87 17.78 -4.32 -45.29
N MET A 88 18.85 -3.82 -44.66
CA MET A 88 18.89 -3.51 -43.23
C MET A 88 17.84 -2.47 -42.82
N ILE A 89 17.72 -1.39 -43.61
CA ILE A 89 16.75 -0.31 -43.38
C ILE A 89 15.33 -0.87 -43.48
N HIS A 90 15.01 -1.66 -44.51
CA HIS A 90 13.70 -2.31 -44.63
C HIS A 90 13.46 -3.33 -43.51
N GLY A 91 14.48 -4.05 -43.07
CA GLY A 91 14.41 -4.96 -41.92
C GLY A 91 14.07 -4.24 -40.60
N SER A 92 14.48 -2.98 -40.43
CA SER A 92 14.11 -2.18 -39.25
C SER A 92 12.60 -1.91 -39.18
N ARG A 93 11.93 -1.77 -40.34
CA ARG A 93 10.47 -1.64 -40.41
C ARG A 93 9.77 -2.90 -39.90
N ILE A 94 10.25 -4.08 -40.30
CA ILE A 94 9.75 -5.37 -39.81
C ILE A 94 9.94 -5.49 -38.29
N ALA A 95 11.12 -5.14 -37.78
CA ALA A 95 11.43 -5.18 -36.35
C ALA A 95 10.49 -4.29 -35.51
N VAL A 96 10.22 -3.06 -35.97
CA VAL A 96 9.30 -2.13 -35.28
C VAL A 96 7.85 -2.63 -35.32
N ILE A 97 7.38 -3.11 -36.48
CA ILE A 97 6.03 -3.69 -36.60
C ILE A 97 5.87 -4.89 -35.68
N ALA A 98 6.86 -5.80 -35.69
CA ALA A 98 6.89 -6.99 -34.84
C ALA A 98 6.75 -6.64 -33.35
N ALA A 99 7.62 -5.73 -32.89
CA ALA A 99 7.63 -5.26 -31.51
C ALA A 99 6.29 -4.61 -31.11
N ALA A 100 5.72 -3.77 -31.97
CA ALA A 100 4.47 -3.07 -31.72
C ALA A 100 3.26 -4.01 -31.66
N GLU A 101 3.15 -4.93 -32.62
CA GLU A 101 2.02 -5.87 -32.71
C GLU A 101 1.99 -6.85 -31.55
N ALA A 102 3.09 -7.59 -31.33
CA ALA A 102 3.12 -8.62 -30.29
C ALA A 102 3.05 -8.01 -28.89
N THR A 103 3.79 -6.93 -28.61
CA THR A 103 3.78 -6.29 -27.29
C THR A 103 2.47 -5.57 -27.03
N GLY A 104 1.92 -4.87 -28.03
CA GLY A 104 0.62 -4.20 -27.92
C GLY A 104 -0.49 -5.20 -27.62
N LEU A 105 -0.53 -6.32 -28.33
CA LEU A 105 -1.49 -7.40 -28.07
C LEU A 105 -1.31 -8.01 -26.68
N ALA A 106 -0.06 -8.26 -26.27
CA ALA A 106 0.25 -8.82 -24.95
C ALA A 106 -0.23 -7.91 -23.81
N VAL A 107 -0.06 -6.59 -23.92
CA VAL A 107 -0.54 -5.60 -22.95
C VAL A 107 -2.07 -5.52 -22.96
N LEU A 108 -2.67 -5.41 -24.15
CA LEU A 108 -4.12 -5.26 -24.34
C LEU A 108 -4.90 -6.43 -23.75
N ILE A 109 -4.36 -7.65 -23.86
CA ILE A 109 -4.98 -8.86 -23.31
C ILE A 109 -4.57 -9.06 -21.84
N GLY A 110 -3.28 -9.04 -21.56
CA GLY A 110 -2.75 -9.49 -20.27
C GLY A 110 -3.12 -8.57 -19.12
N VAL A 111 -2.97 -7.25 -19.29
CA VAL A 111 -3.18 -6.29 -18.21
C VAL A 111 -4.63 -6.26 -17.73
N PRO A 112 -5.66 -6.12 -18.60
CA PRO A 112 -7.04 -6.11 -18.14
C PRO A 112 -7.46 -7.40 -17.42
N ILE A 113 -7.05 -8.56 -17.94
CA ILE A 113 -7.36 -9.86 -17.31
C ILE A 113 -6.67 -9.95 -15.95
N GLY A 114 -5.39 -9.59 -15.86
CA GLY A 114 -4.62 -9.62 -14.62
C GLY A 114 -5.19 -8.68 -13.54
N LEU A 115 -5.58 -7.47 -13.94
CA LEU A 115 -6.29 -6.52 -13.06
C LEU A 115 -7.59 -7.13 -12.52
N PHE A 116 -8.41 -7.68 -13.41
CA PHE A 116 -9.71 -8.24 -13.06
C PHE A 116 -9.59 -9.41 -12.07
N ILE A 117 -8.76 -10.41 -12.39
CA ILE A 117 -8.63 -11.60 -11.54
C ILE A 117 -7.91 -11.29 -10.22
N GLY A 118 -6.91 -10.39 -10.23
CA GLY A 118 -6.21 -9.98 -9.00
C GLY A 118 -7.15 -9.25 -8.03
N TYR A 119 -8.05 -8.42 -8.56
CA TYR A 119 -8.99 -7.68 -7.74
C TYR A 119 -10.13 -8.58 -7.22
N ARG A 120 -10.72 -9.39 -8.10
CA ARG A 120 -11.90 -10.21 -7.75
C ARG A 120 -11.54 -11.46 -6.95
N GLY A 121 -10.37 -12.05 -7.22
CA GLY A 121 -9.90 -13.28 -6.58
C GLY A 121 -10.83 -14.49 -6.79
N GLY A 122 -10.63 -15.52 -5.98
CA GLY A 122 -11.52 -16.68 -5.90
C GLY A 122 -11.48 -17.58 -7.13
N TRP A 123 -12.66 -18.01 -7.59
CA TRP A 123 -12.81 -18.98 -8.69
C TRP A 123 -12.22 -18.49 -10.02
N TRP A 124 -12.42 -17.22 -10.36
CA TRP A 124 -11.90 -16.60 -11.58
C TRP A 124 -10.37 -16.61 -11.61
N ASP A 125 -9.76 -16.34 -10.45
CA ASP A 125 -8.32 -16.37 -10.30
C ASP A 125 -7.77 -17.80 -10.48
N TRP A 126 -8.41 -18.77 -9.84
CA TRP A 126 -8.02 -20.18 -9.93
C TRP A 126 -8.06 -20.72 -11.37
N ILE A 127 -9.18 -20.58 -12.07
CA ILE A 127 -9.31 -21.07 -13.47
C ILE A 127 -8.30 -20.41 -14.38
N THR A 128 -8.19 -19.07 -14.31
CA THR A 128 -7.30 -18.32 -15.21
C THR A 128 -5.85 -18.71 -14.98
N MET A 129 -5.44 -18.91 -13.73
CA MET A 129 -4.09 -19.36 -13.40
C MET A 129 -3.81 -20.79 -13.85
N ARG A 130 -4.78 -21.71 -13.80
CA ARG A 130 -4.63 -23.05 -14.37
C ARG A 130 -4.42 -23.01 -15.90
N ALA A 131 -5.18 -22.17 -16.61
CA ALA A 131 -5.00 -22.00 -18.05
C ALA A 131 -3.63 -21.40 -18.38
N VAL A 132 -3.21 -20.37 -17.64
CA VAL A 132 -1.89 -19.75 -17.81
C VAL A 132 -0.76 -20.74 -17.53
N GLU A 133 -0.85 -21.54 -16.47
CA GLU A 133 0.15 -22.56 -16.15
C GLU A 133 0.22 -23.66 -17.22
N ALA A 134 -0.91 -24.08 -17.77
CA ALA A 134 -0.94 -25.02 -18.89
C ALA A 134 -0.23 -24.43 -20.13
N ILE A 135 -0.49 -23.17 -20.48
CA ILE A 135 0.18 -22.51 -21.62
C ILE A 135 1.69 -22.40 -21.39
N VAL A 136 2.10 -21.95 -20.21
CA VAL A 136 3.54 -21.74 -19.87
C VAL A 136 4.29 -23.06 -19.69
N SER A 137 3.58 -24.18 -19.47
CA SER A 137 4.21 -25.51 -19.41
C SER A 137 4.75 -25.98 -20.77
N ILE A 138 4.26 -25.41 -21.88
CA ILE A 138 4.71 -25.74 -23.23
C ILE A 138 5.83 -24.76 -23.63
N PRO A 139 6.98 -25.23 -24.17
CA PRO A 139 8.02 -24.35 -24.67
C PRO A 139 7.47 -23.34 -25.68
N GLY A 140 7.73 -22.05 -25.47
CA GLY A 140 7.12 -20.98 -26.25
C GLY A 140 7.35 -21.08 -27.77
N ILE A 141 8.51 -21.60 -28.19
CA ILE A 141 8.81 -21.82 -29.60
C ILE A 141 7.95 -22.93 -30.22
N MET A 142 7.60 -23.97 -29.46
CA MET A 142 6.69 -25.03 -29.92
C MET A 142 5.29 -24.48 -30.11
N VAL A 143 4.81 -23.67 -29.16
CA VAL A 143 3.51 -22.98 -29.28
C VAL A 143 3.49 -22.08 -30.51
N ALA A 144 4.55 -21.30 -30.73
CA ALA A 144 4.66 -20.43 -31.91
C ALA A 144 4.64 -21.25 -33.21
N ILE A 145 5.39 -22.34 -33.30
CA ILE A 145 5.42 -23.21 -34.49
C ILE A 145 4.05 -23.85 -34.75
N VAL A 146 3.38 -24.38 -33.73
CA VAL A 146 2.05 -24.98 -33.87
C VAL A 146 1.03 -23.93 -34.34
N ILE A 147 1.03 -22.75 -33.74
CA ILE A 147 0.12 -21.67 -34.15
C ILE A 147 0.40 -21.25 -35.60
N ILE A 148 1.67 -21.13 -35.99
CA ILE A 148 2.04 -20.78 -37.36
C ILE A 148 1.68 -21.92 -38.35
N ALA A 149 1.80 -23.18 -37.94
CA ALA A 149 1.35 -24.32 -38.75
C ALA A 149 -0.18 -24.29 -39.00
N ILE A 150 -0.97 -23.82 -38.03
CA ILE A 150 -2.43 -23.71 -38.15
C ILE A 150 -2.85 -22.44 -38.92
N LEU A 151 -2.30 -21.28 -38.57
CA LEU A 151 -2.68 -19.99 -39.15
C LEU A 151 -1.99 -19.73 -40.51
N GLY A 152 -0.92 -20.46 -40.82
CA GLY A 152 -0.03 -20.24 -41.96
C GLY A 152 1.13 -19.29 -41.62
N SER A 153 2.17 -19.28 -42.47
CA SER A 153 3.34 -18.40 -42.33
C SER A 153 3.00 -16.92 -42.58
N GLY A 154 3.84 -16.04 -42.04
CA GLY A 154 3.73 -14.59 -42.19
C GLY A 154 3.92 -13.83 -40.87
N LEU A 155 4.47 -12.61 -40.98
CA LEU A 155 4.85 -11.76 -39.85
C LEU A 155 3.68 -11.57 -38.86
N HIS A 156 2.56 -11.03 -39.33
CA HIS A 156 1.43 -10.66 -38.47
C HIS A 156 0.83 -11.86 -37.72
N LYS A 157 0.79 -13.03 -38.36
CA LYS A 157 0.29 -14.27 -37.74
C LYS A 157 1.24 -14.76 -36.65
N ALA A 158 2.55 -14.69 -36.90
CA ALA A 158 3.56 -15.00 -35.89
C ALA A 158 3.53 -14.02 -34.71
N MET A 159 3.36 -12.72 -34.97
CA MET A 159 3.26 -11.70 -33.91
C MET A 159 1.98 -11.82 -33.09
N PHE A 160 0.86 -12.19 -33.72
CA PHE A 160 -0.37 -12.53 -33.01
C PHE A 160 -0.17 -13.72 -32.05
N ALA A 161 0.48 -14.79 -32.53
CA ALA A 161 0.82 -15.97 -31.73
C ALA A 161 1.70 -15.61 -30.52
N LEU A 162 2.78 -14.87 -30.77
CA LEU A 162 3.70 -14.41 -29.72
C LEU A 162 3.02 -13.44 -28.74
N GLY A 163 2.15 -12.55 -29.23
CA GLY A 163 1.42 -11.62 -28.37
C GLY A 163 0.48 -12.33 -27.40
N ILE A 164 -0.20 -13.40 -27.83
CA ILE A 164 -0.99 -14.27 -26.93
C ILE A 164 -0.08 -14.92 -25.88
N LEU A 165 1.05 -15.48 -26.31
CA LEU A 165 1.99 -16.14 -25.40
C LEU A 165 2.53 -15.16 -24.35
N TYR A 166 3.01 -13.99 -24.77
CA TYR A 166 3.53 -12.96 -23.87
C TYR A 166 2.45 -12.28 -23.01
N SER A 167 1.18 -12.31 -23.42
CA SER A 167 0.08 -11.77 -22.60
C SER A 167 0.01 -12.42 -21.22
N THR A 168 0.43 -13.69 -21.11
CA THR A 168 0.46 -14.43 -19.84
C THR A 168 1.42 -13.80 -18.83
N ALA A 169 2.54 -13.22 -19.28
CA ALA A 169 3.50 -12.54 -18.41
C ALA A 169 2.91 -11.24 -17.84
N PHE A 170 2.28 -10.42 -18.70
CA PHE A 170 1.58 -9.20 -18.27
C PHE A 170 0.43 -9.49 -17.31
N LEU A 171 -0.34 -10.54 -17.58
CA LEU A 171 -1.44 -10.99 -16.73
C LEU A 171 -0.94 -11.36 -15.34
N ARG A 172 0.11 -12.18 -15.25
CA ARG A 172 0.72 -12.58 -13.96
C ARG A 172 1.27 -11.40 -13.19
N LEU A 173 1.93 -10.47 -13.88
CA LEU A 173 2.49 -9.26 -13.28
C LEU A 173 1.41 -8.31 -12.77
N ALA A 174 0.40 -7.99 -13.59
CA ALA A 174 -0.71 -7.14 -13.17
C ALA A 174 -1.42 -7.77 -11.96
N ARG A 175 -1.72 -9.08 -12.02
CA ARG A 175 -2.32 -9.81 -10.90
C ARG A 175 -1.51 -9.70 -9.62
N SER A 176 -0.20 -9.93 -9.66
CA SER A 176 0.63 -9.96 -8.44
C SER A 176 0.67 -8.60 -7.74
N VAL A 177 0.74 -7.51 -8.50
CA VAL A 177 0.74 -6.16 -7.92
C VAL A 177 -0.64 -5.78 -7.37
N VAL A 178 -1.73 -6.14 -8.07
CA VAL A 178 -3.11 -5.90 -7.57
C VAL A 178 -3.37 -6.59 -6.24
N LEU A 179 -2.85 -7.81 -6.05
CA LEU A 179 -3.01 -8.56 -4.80
C LEU A 179 -2.39 -7.83 -3.60
N THR A 180 -1.29 -7.11 -3.83
CA THR A 180 -0.66 -6.28 -2.80
C THR A 180 -1.42 -4.97 -2.63
N GLU A 181 -1.66 -4.23 -3.72
CA GLU A 181 -2.27 -2.90 -3.67
C GLU A 181 -3.70 -2.91 -3.13
N ARG A 182 -4.47 -3.98 -3.35
CA ARG A 182 -5.85 -4.06 -2.82
C ARG A 182 -5.92 -4.12 -1.29
N GLU A 183 -4.80 -4.43 -0.62
CA GLU A 183 -4.71 -4.52 0.84
C GLU A 183 -4.27 -3.20 1.49
N GLU A 184 -3.86 -2.22 0.69
CA GLU A 184 -3.44 -0.90 1.19
C GLU A 184 -4.60 -0.13 1.82
N VAL A 185 -4.25 0.70 2.82
CA VAL A 185 -5.22 1.45 3.63
C VAL A 185 -6.08 2.36 2.77
N TYR A 186 -5.51 2.97 1.73
CA TYR A 186 -6.26 3.86 0.84
C TYR A 186 -7.26 3.11 -0.06
N VAL A 187 -6.97 1.86 -0.48
CA VAL A 187 -7.94 1.03 -1.24
C VAL A 187 -9.06 0.54 -0.32
N LYS A 188 -8.72 0.12 0.90
CA LYS A 188 -9.69 -0.23 1.93
C LYS A 188 -10.61 0.96 2.24
N SER A 189 -10.03 2.15 2.40
CA SER A 189 -10.77 3.39 2.61
C SER A 189 -11.71 3.70 1.43
N ALA A 190 -11.24 3.57 0.19
CA ALA A 190 -12.09 3.80 -1.00
C ALA A 190 -13.28 2.83 -1.06
N ARG A 191 -13.05 1.55 -0.72
CA ARG A 191 -14.12 0.53 -0.63
C ARG A 191 -15.12 0.86 0.47
N VAL A 192 -14.62 1.31 1.61
CA VAL A 192 -15.42 1.73 2.77
C VAL A 192 -16.32 2.92 2.46
N ILE A 193 -15.84 3.87 1.68
CA ILE A 193 -16.60 5.04 1.24
C ILE A 193 -17.66 4.66 0.19
N GLY A 194 -17.58 3.46 -0.41
CA GLY A 194 -18.54 3.00 -1.41
C GLY A 194 -18.10 3.17 -2.86
N ALA A 195 -16.80 3.34 -3.11
CA ALA A 195 -16.29 3.40 -4.48
C ALA A 195 -16.55 2.06 -5.20
N SER A 196 -17.09 2.14 -6.42
CA SER A 196 -17.37 0.93 -7.21
C SER A 196 -16.09 0.16 -7.55
N PRO A 197 -16.14 -1.18 -7.66
CA PRO A 197 -14.98 -2.01 -8.02
C PRO A 197 -14.23 -1.53 -9.26
N ARG A 198 -14.95 -1.09 -10.31
CA ARG A 198 -14.35 -0.56 -11.55
C ARG A 198 -13.57 0.73 -11.29
N ARG A 199 -14.10 1.61 -10.44
CA ARG A 199 -13.46 2.86 -10.07
C ARG A 199 -12.22 2.60 -9.22
N ILE A 200 -12.30 1.68 -8.27
CA ILE A 200 -11.14 1.24 -7.48
C ILE A 200 -10.03 0.71 -8.39
N LEU A 201 -10.38 -0.17 -9.33
CA LEU A 201 -9.44 -0.78 -10.26
C LEU A 201 -8.73 0.26 -11.15
N ILE A 202 -9.48 1.15 -11.79
CA ILE A 202 -8.94 2.08 -12.79
C ILE A 202 -8.24 3.27 -12.13
N ARG A 203 -8.82 3.82 -11.06
CA ARG A 203 -8.27 5.03 -10.42
C ARG A 203 -7.26 4.71 -9.34
N HIS A 204 -7.55 3.79 -8.44
CA HIS A 204 -6.70 3.62 -7.25
C HIS A 204 -5.59 2.59 -7.48
N ILE A 205 -5.85 1.55 -8.29
CA ILE A 205 -4.93 0.42 -8.45
C ILE A 205 -4.09 0.53 -9.73
N PHE A 206 -4.69 0.77 -10.90
CA PHE A 206 -3.97 0.77 -12.19
C PHE A 206 -2.79 1.75 -12.26
N LEU A 207 -2.97 2.98 -11.76
CA LEU A 207 -1.91 4.00 -11.78
C LEU A 207 -0.68 3.60 -10.95
N ASN A 208 -0.89 2.79 -9.90
CA ASN A 208 0.21 2.28 -9.06
C ASN A 208 0.88 1.02 -9.68
N ILE A 209 0.24 0.37 -10.66
CA ILE A 209 0.77 -0.80 -11.38
C ILE A 209 1.52 -0.39 -12.65
N ALA A 210 1.31 0.82 -13.17
CA ALA A 210 1.98 1.30 -14.39
C ALA A 210 3.51 1.16 -14.36
N PRO A 211 4.22 1.43 -13.24
CA PRO A 211 5.69 1.33 -13.21
C PRO A 211 6.26 -0.06 -13.54
N PRO A 212 5.85 -1.16 -12.86
CA PRO A 212 6.32 -2.49 -13.22
C PRO A 212 5.86 -2.92 -14.63
N LEU A 213 4.69 -2.46 -15.10
CA LEU A 213 4.22 -2.77 -16.45
C LEU A 213 5.12 -2.16 -17.54
N ILE A 214 5.60 -0.94 -17.35
CA ILE A 214 6.51 -0.28 -18.28
C ILE A 214 7.81 -1.09 -18.46
N VAL A 215 8.37 -1.60 -17.36
CA VAL A 215 9.57 -2.45 -17.39
C VAL A 215 9.30 -3.76 -18.12
N GLN A 216 8.12 -4.34 -17.90
CA GLN A 216 7.72 -5.55 -18.61
C GLN A 216 7.54 -5.31 -20.11
N VAL A 217 7.07 -4.13 -20.53
CA VAL A 217 6.99 -3.72 -21.95
C VAL A 217 8.38 -3.71 -22.58
N THR A 218 9.38 -3.09 -21.96
CA THR A 218 10.74 -3.04 -22.54
C THR A 218 11.36 -4.42 -22.68
N LEU A 219 11.26 -5.27 -21.64
CA LEU A 219 11.74 -6.65 -21.71
C LEU A 219 11.02 -7.47 -22.78
N THR A 220 9.71 -7.27 -22.94
CA THR A 220 8.93 -7.99 -23.95
C THR A 220 9.28 -7.54 -25.36
N VAL A 221 9.50 -6.25 -25.60
CA VAL A 221 9.98 -5.75 -26.90
C VAL A 221 11.30 -6.41 -27.28
N GLY A 222 12.28 -6.47 -26.37
CA GLY A 222 13.55 -7.15 -26.62
C GLY A 222 13.37 -8.65 -26.93
N ALA A 223 12.51 -9.34 -26.18
CA ALA A 223 12.21 -10.76 -26.41
C ALA A 223 11.50 -11.02 -27.74
N VAL A 224 10.56 -10.14 -28.14
CA VAL A 224 9.85 -10.22 -29.42
C VAL A 224 10.81 -10.03 -30.59
N LEU A 225 11.74 -9.07 -30.50
CA LEU A 225 12.75 -8.85 -31.54
C LEU A 225 13.64 -10.08 -31.76
N LEU A 226 14.08 -10.72 -30.67
CA LEU A 226 14.86 -11.96 -30.76
C LEU A 226 14.03 -13.13 -31.29
N ALA A 227 12.77 -13.24 -30.89
CA ALA A 227 11.86 -14.29 -31.35
C ALA A 227 11.53 -14.13 -32.84
N GLU A 228 11.27 -12.92 -33.31
CA GLU A 228 11.05 -12.62 -34.74
C GLU A 228 12.29 -12.98 -35.55
N ALA A 229 13.48 -12.52 -35.13
CA ALA A 229 14.72 -12.82 -35.83
C ALA A 229 14.98 -14.34 -35.89
N GLY A 230 14.72 -15.07 -34.80
CA GLY A 230 14.83 -16.53 -34.75
C GLY A 230 13.82 -17.25 -35.66
N LEU A 231 12.54 -16.82 -35.67
CA LEU A 231 11.51 -17.40 -36.53
C LEU A 231 11.78 -17.14 -38.01
N SER A 232 12.21 -15.92 -38.35
CA SER A 232 12.64 -15.54 -39.69
C SER A 232 13.92 -16.29 -40.11
N PHE A 233 14.84 -16.55 -39.17
CA PHE A 233 16.03 -17.36 -39.42
C PHE A 233 15.70 -18.83 -39.75
N VAL A 234 14.69 -19.41 -39.10
CA VAL A 234 14.24 -20.79 -39.37
C VAL A 234 13.33 -20.87 -40.62
N GLY A 235 12.98 -19.74 -41.23
CA GLY A 235 12.12 -19.69 -42.42
C GLY A 235 10.62 -19.82 -42.12
N ILE A 236 10.21 -19.63 -40.86
CA ILE A 236 8.80 -19.71 -40.42
C ILE A 236 8.18 -18.30 -40.31
N GLY A 237 9.01 -17.29 -40.08
CA GLY A 237 8.62 -15.87 -39.98
C GLY A 237 8.42 -15.19 -41.34
N VAL A 238 9.15 -14.09 -41.55
CA VAL A 238 9.11 -13.33 -42.82
C VAL A 238 9.67 -14.20 -43.96
N GLN A 239 8.98 -14.21 -45.08
CA GLN A 239 9.34 -15.01 -46.25
C GLN A 239 10.08 -14.16 -47.30
N PRO A 240 11.09 -14.73 -47.99
CA PRO A 240 11.66 -14.12 -49.18
C PRO A 240 10.55 -13.79 -50.20
N PRO A 241 10.61 -12.65 -50.91
CA PRO A 241 11.78 -11.78 -51.08
C PRO A 241 11.92 -10.67 -50.03
N GLN A 242 11.03 -10.56 -49.05
CA GLN A 242 11.04 -9.47 -48.07
C GLN A 242 12.31 -9.50 -47.20
N ALA A 243 12.82 -8.32 -46.82
CA ALA A 243 13.99 -8.20 -45.98
C ALA A 243 13.61 -8.14 -44.49
N SER A 244 14.17 -9.06 -43.69
CA SER A 244 14.17 -9.00 -42.22
C SER A 244 15.58 -9.33 -41.71
N TRP A 245 15.94 -8.86 -40.52
CA TRP A 245 17.27 -9.17 -39.98
C TRP A 245 17.48 -10.67 -39.76
N GLY A 246 16.43 -11.41 -39.40
CA GLY A 246 16.48 -12.87 -39.27
C GLY A 246 16.71 -13.60 -40.60
N THR A 247 16.04 -13.19 -41.68
CA THR A 247 16.25 -13.79 -43.01
C THR A 247 17.64 -13.46 -43.56
N MET A 248 18.15 -12.26 -43.30
CA MET A 248 19.52 -11.87 -43.66
C MET A 248 20.58 -12.72 -42.93
N LEU A 249 20.35 -13.04 -41.65
CA LEU A 249 21.20 -13.96 -40.90
C LEU A 249 21.14 -15.40 -41.43
N ASN A 250 19.96 -15.86 -41.85
CA ASN A 250 19.81 -17.18 -42.48
C ASN A 250 20.62 -17.28 -43.76
N THR A 251 20.52 -16.27 -44.63
CA THR A 251 21.34 -16.17 -45.85
C THR A 251 22.82 -16.15 -45.49
N ALA A 252 23.25 -15.29 -44.56
CA ALA A 252 24.66 -15.19 -44.18
C ALA A 252 25.23 -16.51 -43.63
N ALA A 253 24.43 -17.29 -42.89
CA ALA A 253 24.85 -18.57 -42.35
C ALA A 253 25.20 -19.59 -43.45
N ALA A 254 24.51 -19.57 -44.59
CA ALA A 254 24.81 -20.44 -45.72
C ALA A 254 26.11 -20.08 -46.45
N TYR A 255 26.59 -18.84 -46.32
CA TYR A 255 27.77 -18.31 -47.04
C TYR A 255 28.91 -17.90 -46.10
N MET A 256 28.91 -18.41 -44.87
CA MET A 256 29.85 -17.95 -43.82
C MET A 256 31.32 -18.24 -44.18
N GLU A 257 31.59 -19.30 -44.95
CA GLU A 257 32.94 -19.62 -45.46
C GLU A 257 33.42 -18.67 -46.55
N LEU A 258 32.48 -18.07 -47.30
CA LEU A 258 32.77 -17.20 -48.44
C LEU A 258 32.85 -15.73 -48.02
N ASN A 259 31.92 -15.29 -47.18
CA ASN A 259 31.87 -13.91 -46.70
C ASN A 259 31.24 -13.84 -45.30
N ALA A 260 32.08 -14.03 -44.28
CA ALA A 260 31.66 -13.96 -42.87
C ALA A 260 31.12 -12.57 -42.46
N PHE A 261 31.45 -11.50 -43.20
CA PHE A 261 30.98 -10.15 -42.90
C PHE A 261 29.46 -10.01 -43.07
N LEU A 262 28.82 -10.82 -43.91
CA LEU A 262 27.37 -10.76 -44.16
C LEU A 262 26.51 -10.94 -42.90
N ALA A 263 27.00 -11.67 -41.91
CA ALA A 263 26.28 -11.89 -40.65
C ALA A 263 26.42 -10.72 -39.66
N VAL A 264 27.45 -9.89 -39.80
CA VAL A 264 27.82 -8.85 -38.81
C VAL A 264 26.80 -7.71 -38.78
N PRO A 265 26.40 -7.06 -39.90
CA PRO A 265 25.44 -5.97 -39.85
C PRO A 265 24.07 -6.32 -39.24
N PRO A 266 23.36 -7.40 -39.66
CA PRO A 266 22.08 -7.75 -39.07
C PRO A 266 22.21 -8.22 -37.61
N GLY A 267 23.31 -8.92 -37.27
CA GLY A 267 23.58 -9.33 -35.89
C GLY A 267 23.80 -8.14 -34.96
N LEU A 268 24.62 -7.17 -35.37
CA LEU A 268 24.90 -5.96 -34.60
C LEU A 268 23.64 -5.11 -34.39
N ALA A 269 22.79 -4.99 -35.42
CA ALA A 269 21.54 -4.25 -35.31
C ALA A 269 20.58 -4.85 -34.27
N ILE A 270 20.46 -6.19 -34.22
CA ILE A 270 19.67 -6.88 -33.19
C ILE A 270 20.25 -6.60 -31.80
N VAL A 271 21.56 -6.81 -31.61
CA VAL A 271 22.22 -6.64 -30.31
C VAL A 271 22.07 -5.20 -29.78
N VAL A 272 22.39 -4.21 -30.62
CA VAL A 272 22.33 -2.79 -30.25
C VAL A 272 20.91 -2.36 -29.94
N THR A 273 19.92 -2.81 -30.73
CA THR A 273 18.51 -2.49 -30.50
C THR A 273 18.00 -3.09 -29.20
N VAL A 274 18.23 -4.39 -28.97
CA VAL A 274 17.77 -5.07 -27.74
C VAL A 274 18.43 -4.46 -26.50
N LEU A 275 19.73 -4.15 -26.58
CA LEU A 275 20.45 -3.51 -25.49
C LEU A 275 19.89 -2.11 -25.19
N ALA A 276 19.63 -1.30 -26.22
CA ALA A 276 19.06 0.05 -26.07
C ALA A 276 17.66 0.03 -25.44
N VAL A 277 16.79 -0.90 -25.85
CA VAL A 277 15.45 -1.07 -25.25
C VAL A 277 15.54 -1.44 -23.77
N ASN A 278 16.40 -2.41 -23.42
CA ASN A 278 16.53 -2.88 -22.04
C ASN A 278 17.15 -1.81 -21.12
N LEU A 279 18.22 -1.13 -21.57
CA LEU A 279 18.86 -0.05 -20.80
C LEU A 279 17.90 1.11 -20.53
N LEU A 280 17.09 1.50 -21.52
CA LEU A 280 16.10 2.56 -21.36
C LEU A 280 15.00 2.17 -20.35
N GLY A 281 14.59 0.89 -20.35
CA GLY A 281 13.63 0.34 -19.40
C GLY A 281 14.11 0.35 -17.95
N ASP A 282 15.36 -0.03 -17.72
CA ASP A 282 15.95 -0.04 -16.38
C ASP A 282 16.09 1.38 -15.79
N VAL A 283 16.38 2.37 -16.62
CA VAL A 283 16.41 3.77 -16.15
C VAL A 283 15.00 4.28 -15.83
N LEU A 284 14.00 3.95 -16.66
CA LEU A 284 12.60 4.30 -16.35
C LEU A 284 12.17 3.68 -15.02
N ARG A 285 12.58 2.44 -14.74
CA ARG A 285 12.34 1.74 -13.47
C ARG A 285 12.88 2.52 -12.27
N ASP A 286 14.15 2.92 -12.32
CA ASP A 286 14.83 3.56 -11.18
C ASP A 286 14.29 4.96 -10.87
N SER A 287 13.73 5.65 -11.88
CA SER A 287 13.08 6.94 -11.68
C SER A 287 11.70 6.86 -11.02
N ILE A 288 11.08 5.68 -10.99
CA ILE A 288 9.68 5.49 -10.58
C ILE A 288 9.53 4.52 -9.38
N GLY A 289 10.53 3.68 -9.08
CA GLY A 289 10.41 2.59 -8.12
C GLY A 289 10.96 2.85 -6.71
N ARG A 290 10.07 3.11 -5.73
CA ARG A 290 10.26 2.66 -4.34
C ARG A 290 8.98 1.95 -3.87
N GLY A 291 9.06 0.63 -3.66
CA GLY A 291 7.95 -0.18 -3.15
C GLY A 291 8.38 -1.62 -2.90
N VAL A 292 8.25 -2.06 -1.64
CA VAL A 292 8.83 -3.26 -1.01
C VAL A 292 8.10 -4.55 -1.42
N ARG A 293 8.84 -5.67 -1.50
CA ARG A 293 8.30 -7.03 -1.73
C ARG A 293 7.94 -7.73 -0.43
N LEU A 294 6.81 -8.44 -0.40
CA LEU A 294 6.60 -9.63 0.46
C LEU A 294 5.72 -10.70 -0.25
N PRO A 295 5.93 -12.00 0.02
CA PRO A 295 5.24 -13.12 -0.62
C PRO A 295 3.90 -13.51 0.06
N ALA A 296 3.03 -14.16 -0.72
CA ALA A 296 1.69 -14.60 -0.36
C ALA A 296 1.66 -16.03 0.24
N ALA A 297 0.77 -16.29 1.20
CA ALA A 297 0.47 -17.63 1.71
C ALA A 297 -1.04 -17.85 1.92
N THR A 298 -1.47 -19.08 1.64
CA THR A 298 -2.85 -19.61 1.61
C THR A 298 -3.35 -19.99 3.03
N PRO A 299 -4.66 -19.88 3.34
CA PRO A 299 -5.17 -20.12 4.70
C PRO A 299 -5.33 -21.62 5.04
N PRO A 300 -4.99 -22.06 6.27
CA PRO A 300 -5.46 -23.31 6.83
C PRO A 300 -6.77 -23.12 7.65
N ARG A 301 -7.56 -24.20 7.76
CA ARG A 301 -8.81 -24.29 8.56
C ARG A 301 -8.52 -24.38 10.07
N PRO A 302 -9.34 -23.79 10.95
CA PRO A 302 -9.08 -23.79 12.39
C PRO A 302 -9.62 -25.05 13.09
N ARG A 303 -8.84 -25.56 14.06
CA ARG A 303 -9.31 -26.31 15.24
C ARG A 303 -8.58 -25.77 16.46
N SER A 304 -9.25 -24.94 17.26
CA SER A 304 -8.95 -24.82 18.70
C SER A 304 -10.12 -24.14 19.40
N ALA A 305 -10.50 -24.70 20.55
CA ALA A 305 -11.68 -24.37 21.33
C ALA A 305 -11.44 -23.10 22.17
N ALA A 306 -12.29 -22.09 22.00
CA ALA A 306 -12.34 -20.94 22.90
C ALA A 306 -13.04 -21.36 24.20
N ILE A 307 -12.37 -21.12 25.34
CA ILE A 307 -12.98 -21.22 26.67
C ILE A 307 -13.93 -20.03 26.80
N ALA A 308 -15.23 -20.31 26.87
CA ALA A 308 -16.26 -19.30 27.08
C ALA A 308 -16.18 -18.73 28.50
N ARG A 309 -15.83 -17.44 28.62
CA ARG A 309 -16.06 -16.66 29.84
C ARG A 309 -17.51 -16.17 29.86
N LYS A 310 -18.11 -16.06 31.05
CA LYS A 310 -19.35 -15.28 31.25
C LYS A 310 -18.96 -13.80 31.10
N GLY A 311 -19.46 -13.12 30.07
CA GLY A 311 -19.18 -11.70 29.84
C GLY A 311 -19.74 -10.80 30.95
N THR A 312 -19.22 -9.57 31.03
CA THR A 312 -19.77 -8.51 31.88
C THR A 312 -21.25 -8.28 31.58
N ALA A 313 -22.03 -7.93 32.61
CA ALA A 313 -23.43 -7.56 32.42
C ALA A 313 -23.53 -6.36 31.45
N PRO A 314 -24.45 -6.37 30.47
CA PRO A 314 -24.61 -5.26 29.52
C PRO A 314 -24.80 -3.93 30.25
N LEU A 315 -24.19 -2.86 29.74
CA LEU A 315 -24.42 -1.53 30.27
C LEU A 315 -25.88 -1.12 29.99
N PRO A 316 -26.63 -0.60 30.99
CA PRO A 316 -27.99 -0.13 30.77
C PRO A 316 -27.97 1.02 29.76
N ALA A 317 -28.80 0.91 28.72
CA ALA A 317 -28.91 1.92 27.68
C ALA A 317 -29.39 3.26 28.27
N ARG A 318 -28.80 4.37 27.81
CA ARG A 318 -29.27 5.72 28.10
C ARG A 318 -29.68 6.44 26.82
N GLU A 319 -30.59 7.42 26.93
CA GLU A 319 -31.09 8.19 25.76
C GLU A 319 -30.01 9.08 25.13
N ASP A 320 -29.00 9.46 25.91
CA ASP A 320 -27.88 10.31 25.50
C ASP A 320 -26.69 9.53 24.91
N ASP A 321 -26.75 8.20 24.82
CA ASP A 321 -25.67 7.37 24.27
C ASP A 321 -25.49 7.62 22.76
N ALA A 322 -24.34 8.21 22.39
CA ALA A 322 -23.91 8.27 20.99
C ALA A 322 -23.35 6.91 20.53
N LEU A 323 -22.50 6.30 21.36
CA LEU A 323 -21.93 4.97 21.16
C LEU A 323 -22.02 4.14 22.44
N ARG A 324 -22.46 2.89 22.32
CA ARG A 324 -22.43 1.89 23.38
C ARG A 324 -21.77 0.62 22.88
N VAL A 325 -20.75 0.15 23.59
CA VAL A 325 -20.01 -1.08 23.32
C VAL A 325 -20.19 -2.00 24.52
N ASP A 326 -20.70 -3.21 24.28
CA ASP A 326 -20.94 -4.22 25.32
C ASP A 326 -20.19 -5.51 24.98
N GLY A 327 -19.28 -5.92 25.87
CA GLY A 327 -18.62 -7.23 25.81
C GLY A 327 -17.86 -7.51 24.52
N LEU A 328 -17.25 -6.48 23.91
CA LEU A 328 -16.53 -6.63 22.65
C LEU A 328 -15.34 -7.59 22.81
N GLU A 329 -15.31 -8.62 21.96
CA GLU A 329 -14.19 -9.56 21.86
C GLU A 329 -13.61 -9.57 20.45
N VAL A 330 -12.30 -9.37 20.35
CA VAL A 330 -11.58 -9.41 19.08
C VAL A 330 -10.45 -10.42 19.17
N MET A 331 -10.48 -11.37 18.24
CA MET A 331 -9.41 -12.35 18.03
C MET A 331 -8.62 -11.97 16.78
N VAL A 332 -7.30 -12.08 16.84
CA VAL A 332 -6.41 -11.90 15.68
C VAL A 332 -5.60 -13.17 15.50
N SER A 333 -5.48 -13.65 14.26
CA SER A 333 -4.64 -14.76 13.87
C SER A 333 -3.31 -14.23 13.31
N PRO A 334 -2.19 -14.36 14.05
CA PRO A 334 -0.87 -14.05 13.54
C PRO A 334 -0.55 -14.96 12.34
N LYS A 335 0.36 -14.52 11.46
CA LYS A 335 0.75 -15.31 10.27
C LYS A 335 1.24 -16.72 10.69
N GLY A 336 0.45 -17.75 10.39
CA GLY A 336 0.78 -19.15 10.70
C GLY A 336 0.54 -19.56 12.16
N GLY A 337 -0.10 -18.72 12.98
CA GLY A 337 -0.40 -19.00 14.38
C GLY A 337 -1.89 -19.17 14.65
N ASP A 338 -2.20 -19.73 15.82
CA ASP A 338 -3.57 -19.83 16.32
C ASP A 338 -4.18 -18.44 16.57
N PRO A 339 -5.52 -18.29 16.47
CA PRO A 339 -6.20 -17.07 16.88
C PRO A 339 -5.87 -16.72 18.33
N VAL A 340 -5.33 -15.54 18.57
CA VAL A 340 -5.06 -14.99 19.90
C VAL A 340 -6.05 -13.88 20.23
N PRO A 341 -6.53 -13.77 21.48
CA PRO A 341 -7.33 -12.65 21.89
C PRO A 341 -6.48 -11.36 21.89
N VAL A 342 -7.07 -10.27 21.40
CA VAL A 342 -6.47 -8.93 21.38
C VAL A 342 -7.37 -7.91 22.09
N VAL A 343 -8.68 -8.15 22.11
CA VAL A 343 -9.64 -7.42 22.95
C VAL A 343 -10.54 -8.46 23.62
N THR A 344 -10.83 -8.29 24.91
CA THR A 344 -11.67 -9.21 25.67
C THR A 344 -12.60 -8.44 26.58
N ASP A 345 -13.90 -8.75 26.52
CA ASP A 345 -14.91 -8.23 27.45
C ASP A 345 -14.84 -6.70 27.60
N MET A 346 -14.67 -6.01 26.47
CA MET A 346 -14.53 -4.56 26.45
C MET A 346 -15.91 -3.91 26.40
N SER A 347 -16.26 -3.19 27.46
CA SER A 347 -17.54 -2.51 27.63
C SER A 347 -17.30 -1.04 28.00
N PHE A 348 -17.87 -0.12 27.22
CA PHE A 348 -17.84 1.32 27.47
C PHE A 348 -18.93 2.04 26.69
N ARG A 349 -19.19 3.30 27.03
CA ARG A 349 -20.12 4.17 26.31
C ARG A 349 -19.59 5.58 26.18
N ILE A 350 -20.08 6.30 25.19
CA ILE A 350 -19.79 7.70 24.89
C ILE A 350 -21.13 8.41 24.68
N ALA A 351 -21.39 9.45 25.46
CA ALA A 351 -22.54 10.31 25.32
C ALA A 351 -22.40 11.28 24.12
N LYS A 352 -23.50 11.86 23.69
CA LYS A 352 -23.50 12.90 22.63
C LYS A 352 -22.67 14.10 23.09
N GLY A 353 -21.72 14.52 22.26
CA GLY A 353 -20.80 15.61 22.58
C GLY A 353 -19.70 15.26 23.59
N GLU A 354 -19.63 14.02 24.09
CA GLU A 354 -18.57 13.58 25.02
C GLU A 354 -17.32 13.14 24.24
N THR A 355 -16.14 13.48 24.77
CA THR A 355 -14.86 12.90 24.40
C THR A 355 -14.43 11.84 25.42
N LEU A 356 -14.44 10.58 25.00
CA LEU A 356 -13.86 9.47 25.76
C LEU A 356 -12.42 9.19 25.28
N GLY A 357 -11.46 9.33 26.19
CA GLY A 357 -10.08 8.92 26.00
C GLY A 357 -9.90 7.41 26.18
N LEU A 358 -9.30 6.72 25.22
CA LEU A 358 -8.86 5.32 25.37
C LEU A 358 -7.33 5.29 25.46
N VAL A 359 -6.82 4.99 26.65
CA VAL A 359 -5.39 5.13 26.98
C VAL A 359 -4.77 3.81 27.45
N GLY A 360 -3.50 3.59 27.16
CA GLY A 360 -2.75 2.42 27.61
C GLY A 360 -1.43 2.24 26.87
N GLU A 361 -0.56 1.37 27.38
CA GLU A 361 0.73 1.04 26.74
C GLU A 361 0.53 0.51 25.29
N SER A 362 1.59 0.57 24.47
CA SER A 362 1.56 0.00 23.12
C SER A 362 1.23 -1.50 23.15
N GLY A 363 0.43 -1.96 22.19
CA GLY A 363 -0.01 -3.37 22.11
C GLY A 363 -1.16 -3.76 23.06
N SER A 364 -1.74 -2.82 23.80
CA SER A 364 -2.90 -3.06 24.68
C SER A 364 -4.23 -3.34 23.95
N GLY A 365 -4.33 -3.07 22.65
CA GLY A 365 -5.55 -3.34 21.85
C GLY A 365 -6.34 -2.09 21.42
N LYS A 366 -5.83 -0.88 21.68
CA LYS A 366 -6.54 0.39 21.40
C LYS A 366 -6.90 0.61 19.92
N THR A 367 -5.90 0.60 19.03
CA THR A 367 -6.10 0.70 17.57
C THR A 367 -7.01 -0.41 17.04
N VAL A 368 -6.86 -1.64 17.54
CA VAL A 368 -7.71 -2.78 17.16
C VAL A 368 -9.17 -2.54 17.56
N THR A 369 -9.42 -1.89 18.69
CA THR A 369 -10.76 -1.47 19.11
C THR A 369 -11.35 -0.48 18.12
N GLY A 370 -10.65 0.60 17.77
CA GLY A 370 -11.12 1.58 16.79
C GLY A 370 -11.42 0.96 15.41
N LEU A 371 -10.52 0.10 14.93
CA LEU A 371 -10.71 -0.65 13.69
C LEU A 371 -11.88 -1.64 13.77
N ALA A 372 -12.14 -2.22 14.94
CA ALA A 372 -13.28 -3.13 15.16
C ALA A 372 -14.61 -2.39 15.08
N LEU A 373 -14.73 -1.23 15.73
CA LEU A 373 -15.92 -0.37 15.65
C LEU A 373 -16.19 0.07 14.22
N MET A 374 -15.13 0.36 13.46
CA MET A 374 -15.24 0.69 12.04
C MET A 374 -15.46 -0.53 11.15
N GLY A 375 -15.39 -1.78 11.64
CA GLY A 375 -15.44 -3.00 10.84
C GLY A 375 -14.31 -3.11 9.79
N LEU A 376 -13.11 -2.63 10.15
CA LEU A 376 -11.90 -2.56 9.31
C LEU A 376 -10.79 -3.52 9.77
N ILE A 377 -11.08 -4.42 10.71
CA ILE A 377 -10.11 -5.42 11.16
C ILE A 377 -9.67 -6.25 9.95
N GLY A 378 -8.36 -6.29 9.68
CA GLY A 378 -7.80 -6.90 8.47
C GLY A 378 -8.00 -8.43 8.39
N ALA A 379 -7.48 -9.06 7.33
CA ALA A 379 -7.73 -10.47 6.97
C ALA A 379 -7.29 -11.56 8.00
N GLY A 380 -6.85 -11.18 9.19
CA GLY A 380 -6.57 -12.09 10.31
C GLY A 380 -7.40 -11.80 11.57
N GLY A 381 -8.15 -10.69 11.62
CA GLY A 381 -8.93 -10.33 12.80
C GLY A 381 -10.42 -10.57 12.63
N ARG A 382 -11.08 -11.00 13.71
CA ARG A 382 -12.53 -11.22 13.75
C ARG A 382 -13.09 -10.77 15.10
N ILE A 383 -14.29 -10.21 15.04
CA ILE A 383 -15.10 -9.97 16.24
C ILE A 383 -15.79 -11.29 16.55
N THR A 384 -15.58 -11.84 17.75
CA THR A 384 -16.16 -13.14 18.17
C THR A 384 -17.39 -12.99 19.05
N ALA A 385 -17.49 -11.87 19.77
CA ALA A 385 -18.61 -11.54 20.64
C ALA A 385 -18.72 -10.04 20.83
N GLY A 386 -19.84 -9.63 21.40
CA GLY A 386 -20.15 -8.26 21.77
C GLY A 386 -21.22 -7.60 20.90
N GLN A 387 -21.63 -6.41 21.32
CA GLN A 387 -22.60 -5.57 20.65
C GLN A 387 -22.06 -4.14 20.55
N VAL A 388 -22.24 -3.49 19.40
CA VAL A 388 -21.81 -2.10 19.17
C VAL A 388 -22.99 -1.31 18.64
N THR A 389 -23.57 -0.46 19.49
CA THR A 389 -24.74 0.36 19.15
C THR A 389 -24.31 1.80 18.93
N LEU A 390 -24.61 2.37 17.76
CA LEU A 390 -24.41 3.78 17.41
C LEU A 390 -25.77 4.45 17.22
N ASP A 391 -26.11 5.42 18.06
CA ASP A 391 -27.40 6.15 18.04
C ASP A 391 -28.61 5.19 17.90
N GLY A 392 -28.60 4.12 18.71
CA GLY A 392 -29.63 3.07 18.71
C GLY A 392 -29.49 1.97 17.63
N THR A 393 -28.55 2.11 16.68
CA THR A 393 -28.34 1.12 15.61
C THR A 393 -27.18 0.19 15.90
N ASP A 394 -27.40 -1.13 15.89
CA ASP A 394 -26.33 -2.13 16.07
C ASP A 394 -25.47 -2.25 14.80
N LEU A 395 -24.24 -1.75 14.85
CA LEU A 395 -23.28 -1.75 13.75
C LEU A 395 -22.84 -3.16 13.36
N LEU A 396 -22.77 -4.11 14.30
CA LEU A 396 -22.29 -5.46 14.02
C LEU A 396 -23.32 -6.31 13.27
N GLN A 397 -24.60 -5.94 13.36
CA GLN A 397 -25.71 -6.60 12.67
C GLN A 397 -26.04 -5.97 11.31
N LEU A 398 -25.43 -4.84 10.97
CA LEU A 398 -25.64 -4.21 9.67
C LEU A 398 -25.04 -5.06 8.53
N PRO A 399 -25.76 -5.21 7.40
CA PRO A 399 -25.16 -5.77 6.20
C PRO A 399 -24.04 -4.84 5.69
N PRO A 400 -23.13 -5.33 4.83
CA PRO A 400 -22.01 -4.53 4.31
C PRO A 400 -22.43 -3.18 3.71
N SER A 401 -23.59 -3.10 3.06
CA SER A 401 -24.14 -1.86 2.50
C SER A 401 -24.67 -0.89 3.57
N GLY A 402 -25.15 -1.40 4.70
CA GLY A 402 -25.55 -0.59 5.86
C GLY A 402 -24.35 0.05 6.54
N LEU A 403 -23.30 -0.75 6.78
CA LEU A 403 -22.01 -0.24 7.27
C LEU A 403 -21.38 0.77 6.32
N GLU A 404 -21.43 0.52 5.01
CA GLU A 404 -20.95 1.47 4.01
C GLU A 404 -21.69 2.80 4.10
N LYS A 405 -23.02 2.81 4.31
CA LYS A 405 -23.79 4.05 4.48
C LYS A 405 -23.39 4.81 5.74
N ALA A 406 -23.30 4.12 6.88
CA ALA A 406 -22.95 4.73 8.17
C ALA A 406 -21.52 5.31 8.18
N ARG A 407 -20.57 4.65 7.50
CA ARG A 407 -19.18 5.11 7.45
C ARG A 407 -19.04 6.40 6.63
N GLY A 408 -18.36 7.37 7.23
CA GLY A 408 -18.18 8.71 6.72
C GLY A 408 -19.31 9.67 7.10
N THR A 409 -20.55 9.20 7.28
CA THR A 409 -21.72 10.06 7.57
C THR A 409 -22.17 10.00 9.03
N ASP A 410 -22.25 8.83 9.64
CA ASP A 410 -22.59 8.65 11.06
C ASP A 410 -21.33 8.42 11.90
N ILE A 411 -20.36 7.67 11.36
CA ILE A 411 -19.08 7.35 12.03
C ILE A 411 -17.90 7.60 11.09
N ALA A 412 -16.87 8.30 11.57
CA ALA A 412 -15.64 8.53 10.83
C ALA A 412 -14.40 8.22 11.66
N MET A 413 -13.26 8.09 10.99
CA MET A 413 -11.98 7.80 11.65
C MET A 413 -10.86 8.65 11.08
N VAL A 414 -10.02 9.20 11.96
CA VAL A 414 -8.69 9.73 11.67
C VAL A 414 -7.68 8.65 12.06
N PHE A 415 -6.87 8.20 11.10
CA PHE A 415 -5.89 7.13 11.31
C PHE A 415 -4.57 7.69 11.88
N GLN A 416 -3.81 6.83 12.56
CA GLN A 416 -2.54 7.13 13.24
C GLN A 416 -1.48 7.81 12.35
N ASP A 417 -1.41 7.48 11.06
CA ASP A 417 -0.50 8.13 10.12
C ASP A 417 -1.28 8.79 8.97
N PRO A 418 -1.30 10.13 8.88
CA PRO A 418 -2.06 10.82 7.86
C PRO A 418 -1.51 10.56 6.46
N THR A 419 -0.18 10.41 6.31
CA THR A 419 0.47 10.28 5.00
C THR A 419 0.18 8.95 4.35
N THR A 420 0.09 7.86 5.12
CA THR A 420 -0.29 6.53 4.61
C THR A 420 -1.79 6.40 4.38
N SER A 421 -2.61 7.19 5.08
CA SER A 421 -4.06 7.23 4.87
C SER A 421 -4.48 7.97 3.59
N LEU A 422 -3.64 8.88 3.10
CA LEU A 422 -3.84 9.66 1.87
C LEU A 422 -3.20 8.95 0.68
N ASN A 423 -3.92 8.88 -0.45
CA ASN A 423 -3.37 8.30 -1.66
C ASN A 423 -2.33 9.27 -2.30
N PRO A 424 -1.05 8.87 -2.42
CA PRO A 424 0.00 9.77 -2.91
C PRO A 424 -0.12 10.12 -4.39
N ALA A 425 -0.90 9.36 -5.16
CA ALA A 425 -1.12 9.59 -6.60
C ALA A 425 -2.19 10.66 -6.89
N TYR A 426 -2.86 11.18 -5.86
CA TYR A 426 -3.96 12.13 -5.99
C TYR A 426 -3.76 13.38 -5.15
N THR A 427 -4.26 14.52 -5.65
CA THR A 427 -4.27 15.76 -4.86
C THR A 427 -5.20 15.62 -3.66
N VAL A 428 -4.87 16.27 -2.54
CA VAL A 428 -5.64 16.15 -1.29
C VAL A 428 -7.08 16.62 -1.46
N GLY A 429 -7.31 17.68 -2.23
CA GLY A 429 -8.65 18.18 -2.51
C GLY A 429 -9.48 17.18 -3.32
N SER A 430 -8.86 16.45 -4.26
CA SER A 430 -9.60 15.44 -5.04
C SER A 430 -10.09 14.28 -4.16
N GLN A 431 -9.33 13.93 -3.11
CA GLN A 431 -9.68 12.86 -2.18
C GLN A 431 -10.84 13.27 -1.25
N ILE A 432 -10.86 14.52 -0.76
CA ILE A 432 -11.97 15.04 0.05
C ILE A 432 -13.24 15.23 -0.82
N SER A 433 -13.09 15.85 -1.99
CA SER A 433 -14.19 16.03 -2.94
C SER A 433 -14.83 14.71 -3.35
N GLU A 434 -14.06 13.62 -3.44
CA GLU A 434 -14.60 12.30 -3.76
C GLU A 434 -15.58 11.80 -2.68
N VAL A 435 -15.26 11.99 -1.39
CA VAL A 435 -16.15 11.60 -0.28
C VAL A 435 -17.47 12.36 -0.39
N LEU A 436 -17.42 13.68 -0.54
CA LEU A 436 -18.58 14.54 -0.70
C LEU A 436 -19.46 14.14 -1.88
N ARG A 437 -18.85 13.82 -3.03
CA ARG A 437 -19.59 13.38 -4.22
C ARG A 437 -20.27 12.03 -4.04
N ILE A 438 -19.64 11.10 -3.32
CA ILE A 438 -20.17 9.75 -3.12
C ILE A 438 -21.25 9.74 -2.04
N LYS A 439 -21.01 10.45 -0.92
CA LYS A 439 -21.89 10.39 0.26
C LYS A 439 -22.99 11.44 0.26
N GLN A 440 -22.73 12.64 -0.27
CA GLN A 440 -23.71 13.73 -0.32
C GLN A 440 -24.28 13.98 -1.72
N GLY A 441 -23.81 13.24 -2.74
CA GLY A 441 -24.31 13.39 -4.11
C GLY A 441 -23.98 14.75 -4.77
N LEU A 442 -23.03 15.51 -4.21
CA LEU A 442 -22.69 16.84 -4.71
C LEU A 442 -22.16 16.79 -6.15
N SER A 443 -22.45 17.85 -6.90
CA SER A 443 -21.83 18.06 -8.21
C SER A 443 -20.32 18.24 -8.07
N ARG A 444 -19.56 18.04 -9.15
CA ARG A 444 -18.09 18.18 -9.12
C ARG A 444 -17.66 19.56 -8.63
N ARG A 445 -18.37 20.62 -9.03
CA ARG A 445 -18.07 22.00 -8.64
C ARG A 445 -18.43 22.24 -7.18
N ALA A 446 -19.65 21.91 -6.77
CA ALA A 446 -20.09 22.08 -5.39
C ALA A 446 -19.22 21.29 -4.39
N ALA A 447 -18.82 20.06 -4.74
CA ALA A 447 -17.91 19.27 -3.92
C ALA A 447 -16.52 19.89 -3.80
N TRP A 448 -16.01 20.51 -4.87
CA TRP A 448 -14.73 21.21 -4.84
C TRP A 448 -14.78 22.46 -3.97
N ASP A 449 -15.82 23.27 -4.14
CA ASP A 449 -16.02 24.50 -3.36
C ASP A 449 -16.14 24.15 -1.86
N ARG A 450 -16.96 23.14 -1.52
CA ARG A 450 -17.06 22.62 -0.15
C ARG A 450 -15.76 22.02 0.37
N THR A 451 -14.96 21.40 -0.49
CA THR A 451 -13.63 20.90 -0.10
C THR A 451 -12.70 22.04 0.29
N VAL A 452 -12.70 23.14 -0.46
CA VAL A 452 -11.87 24.31 -0.14
C VAL A 452 -12.31 24.91 1.19
N GLU A 453 -13.62 25.02 1.45
CA GLU A 453 -14.15 25.45 2.75
C GLU A 453 -13.70 24.53 3.90
N LEU A 454 -13.75 23.20 3.71
CA LEU A 454 -13.31 22.25 4.73
C LEU A 454 -11.80 22.36 5.02
N ILE A 455 -10.99 22.60 3.99
CA ILE A 455 -9.54 22.80 4.14
C ILE A 455 -9.27 24.11 4.87
N ASP A 456 -10.05 25.16 4.60
CA ASP A 456 -9.96 26.44 5.31
C ASP A 456 -10.34 26.28 6.79
N ARG A 457 -11.42 25.56 7.08
CA ARG A 457 -11.91 25.28 8.44
C ARG A 457 -10.89 24.56 9.32
N VAL A 458 -10.03 23.71 8.77
CA VAL A 458 -8.96 23.05 9.54
C VAL A 458 -7.70 23.91 9.67
N GLY A 459 -7.76 25.20 9.32
CA GLY A 459 -6.67 26.17 9.51
C GLY A 459 -5.54 26.06 8.49
N ILE A 460 -5.78 25.48 7.29
CA ILE A 460 -4.74 25.38 6.25
C ILE A 460 -4.68 26.69 5.45
N PRO A 461 -3.54 27.39 5.42
CA PRO A 461 -3.42 28.64 4.68
C PRO A 461 -3.46 28.38 3.16
N ARG A 462 -4.11 29.30 2.43
CA ARG A 462 -4.30 29.23 0.97
C ARG A 462 -5.01 27.91 0.58
N PRO A 463 -6.23 27.66 1.09
CA PRO A 463 -6.90 26.37 0.99
C PRO A 463 -7.13 25.92 -0.47
N ALA A 464 -7.46 26.85 -1.37
CA ALA A 464 -7.67 26.55 -2.79
C ALA A 464 -6.39 26.10 -3.52
N GLU A 465 -5.24 26.63 -3.13
CA GLU A 465 -3.92 26.21 -3.63
C GLU A 465 -3.57 24.84 -3.04
N ARG A 466 -3.69 24.68 -1.72
CA ARG A 466 -3.35 23.44 -1.01
C ARG A 466 -4.26 22.27 -1.39
N ALA A 467 -5.50 22.50 -1.76
CA ALA A 467 -6.39 21.47 -2.32
C ALA A 467 -5.82 20.81 -3.59
N ARG A 468 -4.93 21.49 -4.32
CA ARG A 468 -4.27 20.99 -5.53
C ARG A 468 -2.93 20.31 -5.26
N ALA A 469 -2.43 20.39 -4.02
CA ALA A 469 -1.20 19.74 -3.62
C ALA A 469 -1.39 18.23 -3.44
N TYR A 470 -0.32 17.47 -3.65
CA TYR A 470 -0.21 16.06 -3.33
C TYR A 470 0.22 15.86 -1.87
N PRO A 471 -0.07 14.70 -1.24
CA PRO A 471 0.28 14.45 0.16
C PRO A 471 1.76 14.67 0.49
N HIS A 472 2.67 14.31 -0.43
CA HIS A 472 4.11 14.47 -0.25
C HIS A 472 4.61 15.92 -0.37
N GLU A 473 3.73 16.87 -0.73
CA GLU A 473 4.03 18.30 -0.81
C GLU A 473 3.55 19.06 0.45
N LEU A 474 2.99 18.36 1.44
CA LEU A 474 2.48 18.91 2.69
C LEU A 474 3.42 18.61 3.86
N SER A 475 3.46 19.49 4.87
CA SER A 475 4.07 19.17 6.16
C SER A 475 3.24 18.10 6.90
N GLY A 476 3.82 17.44 7.90
CA GLY A 476 3.11 16.46 8.73
C GLY A 476 1.82 17.02 9.33
N GLY A 477 1.88 18.21 9.95
CA GLY A 477 0.70 18.89 10.50
C GLY A 477 -0.34 19.27 9.43
N MET A 478 0.08 19.70 8.24
CA MET A 478 -0.86 19.96 7.13
C MET A 478 -1.52 18.67 6.65
N ALA A 479 -0.76 17.58 6.52
CA ALA A 479 -1.31 16.27 6.15
C ALA A 479 -2.32 15.77 7.20
N GLN A 480 -2.03 16.00 8.49
CA GLN A 480 -2.94 15.67 9.59
C GLN A 480 -4.24 16.48 9.51
N ARG A 481 -4.15 17.80 9.35
CA ARG A 481 -5.32 18.69 9.15
C ARG A 481 -6.17 18.25 7.94
N ILE A 482 -5.53 17.84 6.83
CA ILE A 482 -6.22 17.28 5.67
C ILE A 482 -6.93 15.95 6.01
N ALA A 483 -6.29 15.06 6.76
CA ALA A 483 -6.90 13.80 7.18
C ALA A 483 -8.13 14.05 8.07
N ILE A 484 -8.05 15.02 8.99
CA ILE A 484 -9.17 15.50 9.81
C ILE A 484 -10.29 16.06 8.93
N ALA A 485 -9.98 16.99 8.01
CA ALA A 485 -10.96 17.57 7.07
C ALA A 485 -11.67 16.50 6.23
N ARG A 486 -10.95 15.47 5.80
CA ARG A 486 -11.52 14.33 5.05
C ARG A 486 -12.47 13.52 5.92
N ALA A 487 -12.09 13.18 7.15
CA ALA A 487 -12.92 12.42 8.08
C ALA A 487 -14.22 13.16 8.42
N LEU A 488 -14.14 14.48 8.56
CA LEU A 488 -15.26 15.34 8.95
C LEU A 488 -16.10 15.86 7.79
N SER A 489 -15.70 15.54 6.55
CA SER A 489 -16.31 16.12 5.35
C SER A 489 -17.83 15.94 5.25
N CYS A 490 -18.39 14.88 5.86
CA CYS A 490 -19.83 14.64 5.88
C CYS A 490 -20.51 14.88 7.23
N GLY A 491 -19.81 15.43 8.23
CA GLY A 491 -20.37 15.74 9.55
C GLY A 491 -20.76 14.50 10.36
N PRO A 492 -19.80 13.63 10.74
CA PRO A 492 -20.07 12.41 11.49
C PRO A 492 -20.61 12.71 12.90
N LYS A 493 -21.49 11.84 13.39
CA LYS A 493 -21.98 11.88 14.79
C LYS A 493 -20.92 11.38 15.77
N LEU A 494 -20.09 10.43 15.35
CA LEU A 494 -18.98 9.87 16.12
C LEU A 494 -17.68 9.96 15.32
N LEU A 495 -16.64 10.53 15.94
CA LEU A 495 -15.28 10.53 15.41
C LEU A 495 -14.39 9.60 16.25
N ILE A 496 -13.68 8.69 15.58
CA ILE A 496 -12.58 7.93 16.18
C ILE A 496 -11.27 8.58 15.76
N ALA A 497 -10.52 9.13 16.71
CA ALA A 497 -9.22 9.72 16.44
C ALA A 497 -8.13 8.79 17.01
N ASP A 498 -7.48 8.01 16.14
CA ASP A 498 -6.46 7.04 16.55
C ASP A 498 -5.07 7.66 16.52
N GLU A 499 -4.51 7.97 17.70
CA GLU A 499 -3.20 8.60 17.85
C GLU A 499 -2.99 9.83 16.94
N PRO A 500 -3.93 10.79 16.93
CA PRO A 500 -3.98 11.85 15.92
C PRO A 500 -2.87 12.91 16.07
N THR A 501 -2.09 12.86 17.14
CA THR A 501 -0.99 13.79 17.42
C THR A 501 0.37 13.10 17.45
N THR A 502 0.42 11.78 17.22
CA THR A 502 1.67 11.04 17.20
C THR A 502 2.58 11.57 16.07
N ALA A 503 3.88 11.66 16.35
CA ALA A 503 4.92 12.15 15.43
C ALA A 503 4.80 13.64 15.01
N LEU A 504 4.04 14.45 15.74
CA LEU A 504 4.03 15.91 15.61
C LEU A 504 4.90 16.55 16.70
N ASP A 505 5.40 17.76 16.44
CA ASP A 505 6.05 18.57 17.48
C ASP A 505 5.01 19.09 18.49
N VAL A 506 5.46 19.42 19.69
CA VAL A 506 4.59 19.82 20.81
C VAL A 506 3.72 21.03 20.47
N THR A 507 4.20 21.95 19.64
CA THR A 507 3.43 23.15 19.26
C THR A 507 2.29 22.76 18.32
N VAL A 508 2.61 22.02 17.25
CA VAL A 508 1.59 21.55 16.29
C VAL A 508 0.61 20.59 16.96
N GLN A 509 1.04 19.77 17.91
CA GLN A 509 0.16 18.92 18.70
C GLN A 509 -0.93 19.75 19.40
N GLN A 510 -0.56 20.82 20.10
CA GLN A 510 -1.52 21.69 20.79
C GLN A 510 -2.52 22.32 19.80
N GLU A 511 -2.03 22.83 18.67
CA GLU A 511 -2.92 23.39 17.65
C GLU A 511 -3.90 22.36 17.04
N ILE A 512 -3.54 21.07 17.02
CA ILE A 512 -4.43 19.99 16.58
C ILE A 512 -5.47 19.64 17.65
N LEU A 513 -5.10 19.66 18.92
CA LEU A 513 -6.03 19.44 20.04
C LEU A 513 -7.07 20.57 20.11
N ASP A 514 -6.65 21.82 19.98
CA ASP A 514 -7.54 22.97 19.90
C ASP A 514 -8.50 22.85 18.70
N LEU A 515 -7.99 22.44 17.54
CA LEU A 515 -8.82 22.18 16.37
C LEU A 515 -9.90 21.12 16.66
N PHE A 516 -9.57 20.03 17.35
CA PHE A 516 -10.57 19.02 17.70
C PHE A 516 -11.63 19.54 18.67
N ARG A 517 -11.26 20.36 19.65
CA ARG A 517 -12.21 21.01 20.57
C ARG A 517 -13.18 21.92 19.82
N ASP A 518 -12.64 22.83 19.01
CA ASP A 518 -13.45 23.76 18.19
C ASP A 518 -14.44 23.00 17.30
N LEU A 519 -13.98 21.91 16.68
CA LEU A 519 -14.80 21.08 15.81
C LEU A 519 -15.85 20.27 16.57
N GLN A 520 -15.53 19.79 17.77
CA GLN A 520 -16.50 19.11 18.62
C GLN A 520 -17.59 20.08 19.08
N ASP A 521 -17.21 21.26 19.56
CA ASP A 521 -18.15 22.30 20.01
C ASP A 521 -19.06 22.77 18.88
N GLU A 522 -18.52 22.94 17.67
CA GLU A 522 -19.29 23.38 16.51
C GLU A 522 -20.26 22.29 16.00
N MET A 523 -19.84 21.02 15.98
CA MET A 523 -20.62 19.94 15.36
C MET A 523 -21.42 19.08 16.36
N GLY A 524 -21.17 19.22 17.66
CA GLY A 524 -21.80 18.40 18.71
C GLY A 524 -21.49 16.90 18.59
N MET A 525 -20.36 16.54 17.97
CA MET A 525 -20.00 15.14 17.72
C MET A 525 -19.43 14.47 18.98
N ALA A 526 -19.75 13.19 19.18
CA ALA A 526 -19.05 12.35 20.15
C ALA A 526 -17.66 11.98 19.62
N MET A 527 -16.69 11.79 20.51
CA MET A 527 -15.33 11.44 20.10
C MET A 527 -14.75 10.30 20.94
N LEU A 528 -14.20 9.29 20.27
CA LEU A 528 -13.29 8.31 20.87
C LEU A 528 -11.86 8.74 20.54
N PHE A 529 -11.16 9.29 21.52
CA PHE A 529 -9.80 9.78 21.37
C PHE A 529 -8.81 8.73 21.87
N VAL A 530 -8.09 8.08 20.96
CA VAL A 530 -7.11 7.05 21.32
C VAL A 530 -5.73 7.66 21.40
N THR A 531 -5.06 7.47 22.54
CA THR A 531 -3.69 7.95 22.74
C THR A 531 -2.94 7.04 23.70
N HIS A 532 -1.61 7.12 23.70
CA HIS A 532 -0.78 6.53 24.76
C HIS A 532 -0.29 7.58 25.77
N ASP A 533 -0.53 8.86 25.51
CA ASP A 533 -0.14 9.99 26.35
C ASP A 533 -1.31 10.45 27.22
N LEU A 534 -1.19 10.23 28.53
CA LEU A 534 -2.19 10.65 29.51
C LEU A 534 -2.29 12.18 29.63
N ALA A 535 -1.22 12.94 29.41
CA ALA A 535 -1.27 14.40 29.45
C ALA A 535 -2.10 14.95 28.29
N VAL A 536 -1.97 14.35 27.09
CA VAL A 536 -2.84 14.67 25.95
C VAL A 536 -4.28 14.28 26.24
N ALA A 537 -4.51 13.10 26.82
CA ALA A 537 -5.86 12.68 27.19
C ALA A 537 -6.50 13.64 28.21
N ALA A 538 -5.74 14.12 29.19
CA ALA A 538 -6.22 15.07 30.20
C ALA A 538 -6.60 16.43 29.63
N ASP A 539 -5.95 16.82 28.54
CA ASP A 539 -6.20 18.08 27.86
C ASP A 539 -7.55 18.05 27.10
N ILE A 540 -7.86 16.95 26.40
CA ILE A 540 -8.99 16.90 25.46
C ILE A 540 -10.20 16.06 25.89
N CYS A 541 -10.05 15.13 26.84
CA CYS A 541 -11.11 14.17 27.16
C CYS A 541 -11.95 14.60 28.37
N ASP A 542 -13.23 14.23 28.38
CA ASP A 542 -14.10 14.36 29.56
C ASP A 542 -13.91 13.18 30.52
N ARG A 543 -13.77 11.97 29.93
CA ARG A 543 -13.59 10.70 30.63
C ARG A 543 -12.45 9.91 29.99
N ILE A 544 -11.76 9.11 30.80
CA ILE A 544 -10.68 8.22 30.32
C ILE A 544 -11.01 6.78 30.70
N ALA A 545 -10.90 5.89 29.72
CA ALA A 545 -10.86 4.44 29.87
C ALA A 545 -9.40 3.95 29.69
N VAL A 546 -8.83 3.39 30.76
CA VAL A 546 -7.49 2.82 30.75
C VAL A 546 -7.57 1.36 30.37
N MET A 547 -6.79 0.98 29.34
CA MET A 547 -6.75 -0.35 28.75
C MET A 547 -5.42 -1.02 29.03
N TYR A 548 -5.46 -2.27 29.49
CA TYR A 548 -4.28 -3.10 29.71
C TYR A 548 -4.51 -4.52 29.16
N CYS A 549 -3.59 -4.98 28.30
CA CYS A 549 -3.64 -6.30 27.68
C CYS A 549 -5.04 -6.71 27.21
N GLY A 550 -5.75 -5.89 26.42
CA GLY A 550 -7.05 -6.28 25.87
C GLY A 550 -8.27 -6.03 26.75
N GLU A 551 -8.11 -5.62 28.01
CA GLU A 551 -9.21 -5.34 28.95
C GLU A 551 -9.20 -3.87 29.38
N VAL A 552 -10.38 -3.28 29.58
CA VAL A 552 -10.52 -2.02 30.32
C VAL A 552 -10.32 -2.32 31.80
N VAL A 553 -9.36 -1.64 32.42
CA VAL A 553 -9.01 -1.81 33.84
C VAL A 553 -9.57 -0.73 34.73
N GLU A 554 -9.78 0.47 34.18
CA GLU A 554 -10.35 1.59 34.91
C GLU A 554 -11.04 2.56 33.95
N THR A 555 -12.16 3.13 34.36
CA THR A 555 -12.83 4.23 33.66
C THR A 555 -13.31 5.25 34.66
N ALA A 556 -12.99 6.52 34.46
CA ALA A 556 -13.42 7.62 35.33
C ALA A 556 -13.36 8.97 34.60
N PRO A 557 -14.06 10.01 35.11
CA PRO A 557 -13.80 11.40 34.72
C PRO A 557 -12.33 11.75 34.90
N VAL A 558 -11.78 12.59 34.00
CA VAL A 558 -10.36 12.93 33.98
C VAL A 558 -9.86 13.41 35.34
N GLU A 559 -10.55 14.38 35.96
CA GLU A 559 -10.16 14.93 37.26
C GLU A 559 -10.06 13.85 38.35
N GLN A 560 -11.03 12.92 38.37
CA GLN A 560 -11.04 11.84 39.36
C GLN A 560 -9.94 10.81 39.11
N LEU A 561 -9.69 10.49 37.84
CA LEU A 561 -8.67 9.52 37.45
C LEU A 561 -7.28 10.00 37.84
N PHE A 562 -6.99 11.28 37.61
CA PHE A 562 -5.70 11.90 37.95
C PHE A 562 -5.54 12.12 39.44
N ARG A 563 -6.61 12.48 40.17
CA ARG A 563 -6.55 12.77 41.60
C ARG A 563 -6.50 11.53 42.48
N ASP A 564 -7.27 10.50 42.14
CA ASP A 564 -7.50 9.32 42.98
C ASP A 564 -7.59 8.07 42.11
N PRO A 565 -6.51 7.63 41.44
CA PRO A 565 -6.54 6.41 40.61
C PRO A 565 -6.87 5.18 41.46
N ARG A 566 -7.68 4.24 40.96
CA ARG A 566 -8.12 3.04 41.72
C ARG A 566 -7.49 1.74 41.25
N HIS A 567 -6.94 1.72 40.05
CA HIS A 567 -6.20 0.57 39.56
C HIS A 567 -4.68 0.81 39.67
N PRO A 568 -3.89 -0.12 40.24
CA PRO A 568 -2.44 0.04 40.37
C PRO A 568 -1.70 0.33 39.06
N TYR A 569 -2.19 -0.21 37.94
CA TYR A 569 -1.67 0.14 36.60
C TYR A 569 -1.86 1.62 36.26
N THR A 570 -3.06 2.17 36.52
CA THR A 570 -3.36 3.59 36.27
C THR A 570 -2.47 4.50 37.12
N ALA A 571 -2.32 4.20 38.41
CA ALA A 571 -1.38 4.91 39.28
C ALA A 571 0.08 4.78 38.77
N GLY A 572 0.46 3.61 38.28
CA GLY A 572 1.75 3.39 37.63
C GLY A 572 1.96 4.26 36.40
N LEU A 573 0.95 4.38 35.52
CA LEU A 573 1.03 5.21 34.32
C LEU A 573 1.14 6.70 34.68
N LEU A 574 0.34 7.17 35.64
CA LEU A 574 0.37 8.56 36.10
C LEU A 574 1.73 8.91 36.72
N SER A 575 2.28 8.02 37.56
CA SER A 575 3.59 8.23 38.19
C SER A 575 4.77 8.20 37.20
N ALA A 576 4.59 7.56 36.04
CA ALA A 576 5.58 7.54 34.97
C ALA A 576 5.52 8.79 34.06
N MET A 577 4.57 9.70 34.26
CA MET A 577 4.50 10.94 33.47
C MET A 577 5.61 11.93 33.88
N PRO A 578 6.20 12.65 32.92
CA PRO A 578 7.14 13.73 33.22
C PRO A 578 6.42 14.93 33.84
N HIS A 579 6.58 15.13 35.16
CA HIS A 579 6.10 16.32 35.86
C HIS A 579 7.14 17.44 35.73
N GLY A 580 6.69 18.69 35.62
CA GLY A 580 7.54 19.85 35.32
C GLY A 580 8.76 19.98 36.22
N ALA A 581 9.95 19.91 35.62
CA ALA A 581 11.24 20.40 36.09
C ALA A 581 11.71 20.02 37.52
N SER A 582 12.15 18.77 37.72
CA SER A 582 13.32 18.52 38.57
C SER A 582 14.05 17.23 38.15
N GLY A 583 15.30 17.36 37.69
CA GLY A 583 16.11 16.30 37.11
C GLY A 583 16.65 15.24 38.09
N THR A 584 15.93 14.94 39.18
CA THR A 584 16.24 13.90 40.17
C THR A 584 15.09 13.78 41.16
N PRO A 585 14.60 12.58 41.50
CA PRO A 585 15.03 11.24 41.05
C PRO A 585 14.56 10.86 39.62
N PRO A 586 15.07 9.76 39.03
CA PRO A 586 14.56 9.24 37.76
C PRO A 586 13.06 8.95 37.82
N LEU A 587 12.37 9.13 36.69
CA LEU A 587 10.94 8.86 36.59
C LEU A 587 10.64 7.42 37.01
N PRO A 588 9.63 7.20 37.87
CA PRO A 588 9.14 5.87 38.19
C PRO A 588 8.78 5.10 36.91
N VAL A 589 9.18 3.84 36.84
CA VAL A 589 8.82 2.94 35.74
C VAL A 589 8.01 1.77 36.27
N ILE A 590 6.99 1.36 35.52
CA ILE A 590 6.23 0.16 35.83
C ILE A 590 7.11 -1.06 35.53
N PRO A 591 7.49 -1.87 36.53
CA PRO A 591 8.44 -2.97 36.33
C PRO A 591 7.90 -4.04 35.38
N GLY A 592 8.81 -4.77 34.73
CA GLY A 592 8.50 -5.84 33.79
C GLY A 592 8.07 -5.35 32.41
N ALA A 593 7.63 -6.28 31.57
CA ALA A 593 7.17 -6.01 30.20
C ALA A 593 5.70 -6.41 30.02
N VAL A 594 5.00 -5.74 29.11
CA VAL A 594 3.63 -6.12 28.71
C VAL A 594 3.66 -7.52 28.11
N PRO A 595 2.87 -8.47 28.62
CA PRO A 595 2.75 -9.80 28.03
C PRO A 595 2.26 -9.74 26.57
N THR A 596 2.84 -10.56 25.71
CA THR A 596 2.42 -10.63 24.31
C THR A 596 0.99 -11.19 24.20
N PRO A 597 0.19 -10.73 23.22
CA PRO A 597 -1.12 -11.32 22.94
C PRO A 597 -1.02 -12.84 22.77
N GLY A 598 -1.92 -13.58 23.44
CA GLY A 598 -1.89 -15.04 23.52
C GLY A 598 -1.22 -15.62 24.76
N HIS A 599 -0.40 -14.86 25.48
CA HIS A 599 0.26 -15.26 26.73
C HIS A 599 -0.23 -14.47 27.95
N TRP A 600 -1.50 -14.04 27.91
CA TRP A 600 -2.08 -13.26 28.99
C TRP A 600 -2.41 -14.12 30.21
N PRO A 601 -2.23 -13.58 31.44
CA PRO A 601 -2.63 -14.28 32.65
C PRO A 601 -4.12 -14.62 32.66
N THR A 602 -4.47 -15.76 33.26
CA THR A 602 -5.86 -16.23 33.37
C THR A 602 -6.70 -15.41 34.36
N GLY A 603 -6.06 -14.84 35.40
CA GLY A 603 -6.69 -13.96 36.38
C GLY A 603 -6.62 -12.48 36.01
N CYS A 604 -6.27 -11.62 36.97
CA CYS A 604 -5.98 -10.21 36.70
C CYS A 604 -4.73 -10.11 35.80
N ARG A 605 -4.89 -9.54 34.60
CA ARG A 605 -3.80 -9.44 33.60
C ARG A 605 -2.60 -8.65 34.10
N PHE A 606 -2.81 -7.69 35.01
CA PHE A 606 -1.75 -6.87 35.59
C PHE A 606 -1.07 -7.49 36.81
N ALA A 607 -1.60 -8.59 37.38
CA ALA A 607 -1.04 -9.21 38.59
C ALA A 607 0.48 -9.47 38.55
N PRO A 608 1.09 -9.94 37.43
CA PRO A 608 2.53 -10.17 37.37
C PRO A 608 3.41 -8.91 37.51
N ARG A 609 2.85 -7.72 37.28
CA ARG A 609 3.54 -6.41 37.37
C ARG A 609 3.01 -5.56 38.53
N CYS A 610 2.04 -6.06 39.29
CA CYS A 610 1.36 -5.30 40.33
C CYS A 610 2.08 -5.45 41.69
N ALA A 611 2.58 -4.36 42.25
CA ALA A 611 3.16 -4.33 43.60
C ALA A 611 2.15 -4.68 44.71
N HIS A 612 0.85 -4.63 44.41
CA HIS A 612 -0.25 -4.89 45.34
C HIS A 612 -0.98 -6.22 45.05
N ALA A 613 -0.39 -7.11 44.25
CA ALA A 613 -0.98 -8.40 43.91
C ALA A 613 -1.32 -9.22 45.17
N ALA A 614 -2.49 -9.84 45.18
CA ALA A 614 -2.99 -10.68 46.27
C ALA A 614 -3.45 -12.05 45.73
N PRO A 615 -3.62 -13.08 46.57
CA PRO A 615 -4.03 -14.41 46.12
C PRO A 615 -5.31 -14.43 45.25
N GLY A 616 -6.27 -13.53 45.53
CA GLY A 616 -7.49 -13.38 44.74
C GLY A 616 -7.27 -12.89 43.30
N CYS A 617 -6.12 -12.29 42.99
CA CYS A 617 -5.78 -11.85 41.62
C CYS A 617 -5.50 -13.02 40.65
N ALA A 618 -5.37 -14.25 41.15
CA ALA A 618 -5.23 -15.45 40.32
C ALA A 618 -6.53 -15.83 39.58
N LEU A 619 -7.68 -15.29 40.02
CA LEU A 619 -8.98 -15.49 39.40
C LEU A 619 -9.35 -14.32 38.48
N PRO A 620 -10.20 -14.53 37.46
CA PRO A 620 -10.72 -13.45 36.63
C PRO A 620 -11.37 -12.37 37.49
N VAL A 621 -11.13 -11.10 37.14
CA VAL A 621 -11.69 -9.95 37.84
C VAL A 621 -12.64 -9.24 36.89
N ASP A 622 -13.88 -9.03 37.32
CA ASP A 622 -14.90 -8.33 36.53
C ASP A 622 -14.73 -6.82 36.62
N LEU A 623 -15.21 -6.11 35.59
CA LEU A 623 -15.30 -4.66 35.61
C LEU A 623 -16.54 -4.26 36.41
N THR A 624 -16.35 -3.70 37.61
CA THR A 624 -17.45 -3.37 38.52
C THR A 624 -17.56 -1.85 38.76
N PRO A 625 -18.77 -1.32 38.97
CA PRO A 625 -18.96 0.05 39.43
C PRO A 625 -18.29 0.31 40.78
N GLY A 626 -17.81 1.54 40.99
CA GLY A 626 -17.34 2.00 42.30
C GLY A 626 -18.46 1.94 43.34
N GLN A 627 -18.17 1.45 44.55
CA GLN A 627 -19.18 1.23 45.61
C GLN A 627 -19.66 2.53 46.31
N THR A 628 -19.15 3.70 45.96
CA THR A 628 -19.58 4.98 46.56
C THR A 628 -20.79 5.56 45.82
N THR A 629 -21.83 5.93 46.57
CA THR A 629 -23.13 6.47 46.11
C THR A 629 -23.05 7.75 45.29
N THR A 630 -21.88 8.39 45.21
CA THR A 630 -21.62 9.63 44.45
C THR A 630 -20.96 9.39 43.08
N ASN A 631 -20.61 8.14 42.71
CA ASN A 631 -19.69 7.84 41.59
C ASN A 631 -20.25 6.83 40.57
N ALA A 632 -21.47 7.06 40.08
CA ALA A 632 -22.17 6.16 39.14
C ALA A 632 -21.48 5.94 37.77
N GLU A 633 -20.37 6.62 37.48
CA GLU A 633 -19.68 6.57 36.19
C GLU A 633 -18.26 5.98 36.26
N ARG A 634 -17.83 5.60 37.47
CA ARG A 634 -16.52 5.00 37.71
C ARG A 634 -16.60 3.49 37.64
N LEU A 635 -15.77 2.88 36.81
CA LEU A 635 -15.63 1.43 36.68
C LEU A 635 -14.19 1.02 36.98
N THR A 636 -13.98 -0.07 37.72
CA THR A 636 -12.63 -0.59 38.01
C THR A 636 -12.61 -2.12 37.95
N ARG A 637 -11.57 -2.69 37.35
CA ARG A 637 -11.30 -4.13 37.28
C ARG A 637 -10.23 -4.52 38.31
N CYS A 638 -10.49 -4.26 39.59
CA CYS A 638 -9.55 -4.54 40.68
C CYS A 638 -10.29 -4.99 41.95
N ILE A 639 -9.93 -6.15 42.49
CA ILE A 639 -10.50 -6.69 43.73
C ILE A 639 -10.14 -5.86 44.98
N ARG A 640 -9.16 -4.95 44.89
CA ARG A 640 -8.70 -4.10 45.98
C ARG A 640 -8.96 -2.61 45.72
N ALA A 641 -9.86 -2.27 44.79
CA ALA A 641 -10.14 -0.88 44.42
C ALA A 641 -10.58 -0.01 45.61
N THR A 642 -11.28 -0.58 46.59
CA THR A 642 -11.76 0.10 47.79
C THR A 642 -10.68 0.21 48.87
N ASP A 643 -9.77 -0.74 48.93
CA ASP A 643 -8.85 -0.93 50.07
C ASP A 643 -7.48 -0.27 49.82
N LEU A 644 -7.16 0.05 48.57
CA LEU A 644 -5.91 0.69 48.19
C LEU A 644 -6.09 2.21 48.15
N THR A 645 -5.23 2.91 48.89
CA THR A 645 -4.94 4.33 48.68
C THR A 645 -3.75 4.41 47.71
N LEU A 646 -4.02 4.78 46.47
CA LEU A 646 -2.99 4.97 45.45
C LEU A 646 -2.79 6.47 45.26
N GLU A 647 -1.58 6.95 45.53
CA GLU A 647 -1.22 8.33 45.22
C GLU A 647 -0.85 8.42 43.73
N ALA A 648 -1.45 9.36 43.01
CA ALA A 648 -0.82 9.85 41.79
C ALA A 648 0.46 10.59 42.21
N ALA A 649 1.61 10.29 41.60
CA ALA A 649 2.80 11.07 41.88
C ALA A 649 2.51 12.54 41.52
N GLN A 650 2.77 13.47 42.44
CA GLN A 650 2.56 14.91 42.25
C GLN A 650 3.54 15.51 41.26
#